data_AF-K2AW68-F1
#
_entry.id   AF-K2AW68-F1
#
_cell.length_a   1.000
_cell.length_b   1.000
_cell.length_c   1.000
_cell.angle_alpha   90.00
_cell.angle_beta   90.00
_cell.angle_gamma   90.00
#
_symmetry.space_group_name_H-M   'P 1'
#
loop_
_entity.id
_entity.type
_entity.pdbx_description
1 polymer ?
#
loop_
_entity_poly.entity_id
_entity_poly.type
_entity_poly.pdbx_seq_one_letter_code
_entity_poly.pdbx_strand_id
1 'polypeptide(L)'
;MKILELLKRNKSFILAWTWFFLLVFLFSSRLEYIITNNFFRFNNGFVDKNIVIVALDSKTINSPKFKRFQDISRCDYAELIKNIQYWEPKAIWVDVFFSQESKDKNCDKELIKIINENENIIIWTEYIDSKNDVEKKLFGLNEEMKNIAYVDTKSYNDLDLFWISSGLDFKNKIPIYFNWNNPILPLSLALYKVNNNIENINIDENNIYIDSKKISYKNWNININFFTDNYKVLSFIDVLENNVNLEEFKDKTVLIWATAPDIHDEFLTPYNTSSFMPGVVIHANMYNSLSKNKLLNYENILIFFFVNLVLFSLFIFILIKSKRLIYWIIYSFFVLLSFILLSIISFNIGYYISISSGIILYIVANFWVYLKKYLEEKKSKDEIKSMFSKYISSDVVDELIKTWVEELKLGWFEREITVFFSDLAGFTNLSENLKPEDLWKILNVYFEEMSNIILDKKWTIDKFIGDAIMAFWNAPLENIDHATLACEAALFQRKALEKVRAKVKTLWVESLIDMRIWINTWKATIWNFWSSHRYDYTALGDTVNLASRLESINKQYGTNLIISETTFAQINKDNFIIREIDEIAVKWKEKPIKIYELIDFKTNKIDKKEQELLDNYKEALASYRAQDFKKARKIFEKIWDTPSLKFIERCDNFIKNPPEKGWDGVYRFNVK
;
A
#
# COMPACT_ATOMS: atom_id res chain seq x y z
N MET A 1 -5.78 -13.93 -15.93
CA MET A 1 -4.72 -14.94 -15.74
C MET A 1 -3.45 -14.37 -15.08
N LYS A 2 -2.80 -13.33 -15.60
CA LYS A 2 -1.56 -12.74 -15.01
C LYS A 2 -1.70 -12.20 -13.57
N ILE A 3 -2.87 -11.69 -13.18
CA ILE A 3 -3.13 -11.26 -11.79
C ILE A 3 -3.14 -12.47 -10.84
N LEU A 4 -3.69 -13.62 -11.25
CA LEU A 4 -3.75 -14.84 -10.44
C LEU A 4 -2.36 -15.47 -10.21
N GLU A 5 -1.46 -15.38 -11.18
CA GLU A 5 -0.06 -15.80 -11.03
C GLU A 5 0.73 -14.91 -10.06
N LEU A 6 0.51 -13.59 -10.12
CA LEU A 6 1.09 -12.63 -9.19
C LEU A 6 0.54 -12.80 -7.76
N LEU A 7 -0.77 -13.05 -7.63
CA LEU A 7 -1.40 -13.40 -6.35
C LEU A 7 -0.83 -14.70 -5.76
N LYS A 8 -0.47 -15.67 -6.60
CA LYS A 8 0.19 -16.93 -6.18
C LYS A 8 1.61 -16.71 -5.64
N ARG A 9 2.36 -15.75 -6.18
CA ARG A 9 3.77 -15.50 -5.80
C ARG A 9 3.93 -14.66 -4.52
N ASN A 10 2.93 -13.84 -4.18
CA ASN A 10 2.90 -12.99 -2.98
C ASN A 10 1.78 -13.39 -1.99
N LYS A 11 1.48 -14.70 -1.88
CA LYS A 11 0.39 -15.22 -1.03
C LYS A 11 0.45 -14.72 0.41
N SER A 12 1.63 -14.68 1.01
CA SER A 12 1.85 -14.23 2.39
C SER A 12 1.41 -12.77 2.62
N PHE A 13 1.70 -11.87 1.67
CA PHE A 13 1.31 -10.47 1.76
C PHE A 13 -0.20 -10.28 1.62
N ILE A 14 -0.82 -11.00 0.69
CA ILE A 14 -2.28 -10.95 0.47
C ILE A 14 -3.01 -11.55 1.67
N LEU A 15 -2.52 -12.69 2.21
CA LEU A 15 -3.08 -13.33 3.41
C LEU A 15 -2.98 -12.43 4.64
N ALA A 16 -1.85 -11.76 4.85
CA ALA A 16 -1.69 -10.82 5.96
C ALA A 16 -2.68 -9.66 5.85
N TRP A 17 -2.91 -9.15 4.64
CA TRP A 17 -3.83 -8.04 4.41
C TRP A 17 -5.31 -8.44 4.40
N THR A 18 -5.68 -9.63 3.90
CA THR A 18 -7.05 -10.14 4.09
C THR A 18 -7.34 -10.38 5.56
N TRP A 19 -6.38 -10.94 6.32
CA TRP A 19 -6.51 -11.03 7.77
C TRP A 19 -6.64 -9.65 8.44
N PHE A 20 -5.86 -8.67 8.01
CA PHE A 20 -5.97 -7.30 8.51
C PHE A 20 -7.37 -6.71 8.24
N PHE A 21 -7.88 -6.79 7.01
CA PHE A 21 -9.23 -6.27 6.70
C PHE A 21 -10.33 -7.04 7.41
N LEU A 22 -10.17 -8.34 7.59
CA LEU A 22 -11.14 -9.18 8.30
C LEU A 22 -11.14 -8.86 9.81
N LEU A 23 -9.96 -8.65 10.42
CA LEU A 23 -9.85 -8.14 11.80
C LEU A 23 -10.47 -6.75 11.91
N VAL A 24 -10.11 -5.82 11.02
CA VAL A 24 -10.65 -4.47 11.00
C VAL A 24 -12.18 -4.45 10.84
N PHE A 25 -12.73 -5.33 9.99
CA PHE A 25 -14.17 -5.51 9.86
C PHE A 25 -14.81 -6.05 11.15
N LEU A 26 -14.21 -7.08 11.75
CA LEU A 26 -14.68 -7.67 13.02
C LEU A 26 -14.64 -6.67 14.19
N PHE A 27 -13.66 -5.76 14.21
CA PHE A 27 -13.52 -4.74 15.25
C PHE A 27 -14.19 -3.40 14.91
N SER A 28 -14.74 -3.25 13.70
CA SER A 28 -15.33 -1.99 13.23
C SER A 28 -16.46 -1.50 14.12
N SER A 29 -17.34 -2.40 14.56
CA SER A 29 -18.45 -2.09 15.47
C SER A 29 -17.98 -1.64 16.86
N ARG A 30 -16.88 -2.20 17.35
CA ARG A 30 -16.27 -1.82 18.64
C ARG A 30 -15.56 -0.48 18.55
N LEU A 31 -14.86 -0.22 17.43
CA LEU A 31 -14.26 1.09 17.15
C LEU A 31 -15.32 2.18 17.02
N GLU A 32 -16.38 1.89 16.28
CA GLU A 32 -17.52 2.81 16.14
C GLU A 32 -18.10 3.15 17.50
N TYR A 33 -18.33 2.15 18.36
CA TYR A 33 -18.83 2.37 19.72
C TYR A 33 -17.92 3.30 20.54
N ILE A 34 -16.60 3.10 20.50
CA ILE A 34 -15.65 3.97 21.21
C ILE A 34 -15.71 5.40 20.68
N ILE A 35 -15.76 5.57 19.36
CA ILE A 35 -15.81 6.89 18.71
C ILE A 35 -17.11 7.61 19.09
N THR A 36 -18.25 6.93 18.97
CA THR A 36 -19.58 7.46 19.28
C THR A 36 -19.73 7.87 20.74
N ASN A 37 -19.22 7.08 21.68
CA ASN A 37 -19.23 7.45 23.10
C ASN A 37 -18.46 8.75 23.36
N ASN A 38 -17.32 8.95 22.71
CA ASN A 38 -16.55 10.19 22.84
C ASN A 38 -17.33 11.39 22.28
N PHE A 39 -18.07 11.23 21.17
CA PHE A 39 -18.93 12.29 20.67
C PHE A 39 -19.98 12.74 21.68
N PHE A 40 -20.64 11.81 22.37
CA PHE A 40 -21.61 12.14 23.41
C PHE A 40 -20.98 12.87 24.60
N ARG A 41 -19.73 12.54 24.97
CA ARG A 41 -19.00 13.21 26.05
C ARG A 41 -18.60 14.64 25.72
N PHE A 42 -18.16 14.88 24.48
CA PHE A 42 -17.73 16.21 24.04
C PHE A 42 -18.91 17.10 23.60
N ASN A 43 -20.08 16.52 23.37
CA ASN A 43 -21.30 17.26 23.08
C ASN A 43 -21.86 17.91 24.36
N ASN A 44 -21.36 19.10 24.70
CA ASN A 44 -21.90 19.93 25.78
C ASN A 44 -23.27 20.49 25.38
N GLY A 45 -24.30 19.66 25.48
CA GLY A 45 -25.67 20.06 25.24
C GLY A 45 -26.21 21.02 26.30
N PHE A 46 -27.26 21.75 25.94
CA PHE A 46 -27.98 22.60 26.88
C PHE A 46 -28.84 21.74 27.81
N VAL A 47 -28.68 21.92 29.13
CA VAL A 47 -29.55 21.31 30.15
C VAL A 47 -30.80 22.14 30.29
N ASP A 48 -31.97 21.52 30.10
CA ASP A 48 -33.24 22.18 30.40
C ASP A 48 -33.41 22.32 31.92
N LYS A 49 -33.21 23.55 32.43
CA LYS A 49 -33.34 23.89 33.86
C LYS A 49 -34.78 23.80 34.37
N ASN A 50 -35.74 23.60 33.48
CA ASN A 50 -37.15 23.42 33.81
C ASN A 50 -37.48 21.95 34.15
N ILE A 51 -36.53 21.03 34.05
CA ILE A 51 -36.68 19.65 34.51
C ILE A 51 -36.10 19.53 35.92
N VAL A 52 -36.90 19.05 36.87
CA VAL A 52 -36.48 18.76 38.26
C VAL A 52 -36.81 17.32 38.59
N ILE A 53 -35.86 16.63 39.20
CA ILE A 53 -36.03 15.24 39.63
C ILE A 53 -36.23 15.25 41.15
N VAL A 54 -37.32 14.66 41.61
CA VAL A 54 -37.55 14.35 43.02
C VAL A 54 -37.20 12.88 43.21
N ALA A 55 -36.04 12.65 43.81
CA ALA A 55 -35.41 11.36 43.92
C ALA A 55 -35.83 10.66 45.22
N LEU A 56 -36.41 9.46 45.08
CA LEU A 56 -36.43 8.51 46.18
C LEU A 56 -35.02 7.89 46.29
N ASP A 57 -34.17 8.58 47.04
CA ASP A 57 -32.74 8.33 47.19
C ASP A 57 -32.40 7.61 48.50
N SER A 58 -31.11 7.32 48.71
CA SER A 58 -30.62 6.73 49.95
C SER A 58 -30.94 7.59 51.19
N LYS A 59 -31.07 8.92 51.06
CA LYS A 59 -31.47 9.80 52.16
C LYS A 59 -32.93 9.55 52.58
N THR A 60 -33.81 9.34 51.61
CA THR A 60 -35.22 9.02 51.86
C THR A 60 -35.39 7.69 52.59
N ILE A 61 -34.69 6.64 52.16
CA ILE A 61 -34.78 5.29 52.74
C ILE A 61 -34.11 5.18 54.12
N ASN A 62 -33.12 6.03 54.39
CA ASN A 62 -32.43 6.07 55.69
C ASN A 62 -33.02 7.14 56.62
N SER A 63 -34.16 7.72 56.27
CA SER A 63 -34.82 8.73 57.10
C SER A 63 -35.42 8.09 58.36
N PRO A 64 -35.68 8.87 59.42
CA PRO A 64 -36.41 8.36 60.58
C PRO A 64 -37.83 7.89 60.24
N LYS A 65 -38.43 8.45 59.17
CA LYS A 65 -39.81 8.19 58.73
C LYS A 65 -39.93 6.89 57.92
N PHE A 66 -38.96 6.58 57.07
CA PHE A 66 -38.97 5.39 56.20
C PHE A 66 -37.69 4.58 56.39
N LYS A 67 -37.79 3.25 56.48
CA LYS A 67 -36.61 2.36 56.56
C LYS A 67 -36.39 1.55 55.28
N ARG A 68 -37.44 1.42 54.46
CA ARG A 68 -37.47 0.74 53.16
C ARG A 68 -38.42 1.47 52.23
N PHE A 69 -38.27 1.28 50.92
CA PHE A 69 -39.19 1.82 49.92
C PHE A 69 -40.65 1.39 50.13
N GLN A 70 -40.87 0.15 50.58
CA GLN A 70 -42.22 -0.36 50.86
C GLN A 70 -42.87 0.29 52.09
N ASP A 71 -42.11 1.06 52.88
CA ASP A 71 -42.66 1.80 54.02
C ASP A 71 -43.28 3.14 53.59
N ILE A 72 -43.03 3.60 52.35
CA ILE A 72 -43.60 4.84 51.80
C ILE A 72 -45.05 4.55 51.40
N SER A 73 -45.99 5.16 52.11
CA SER A 73 -47.42 4.92 51.88
C SER A 73 -47.95 5.75 50.71
N ARG A 74 -49.11 5.37 50.18
CA ARG A 74 -49.83 6.18 49.17
C ARG A 74 -50.23 7.56 49.69
N CYS A 75 -50.42 7.72 51.00
CA CYS A 75 -50.63 9.02 51.63
C CYS A 75 -49.37 9.89 51.55
N ASP A 76 -48.18 9.32 51.71
CA ASP A 76 -46.93 10.09 51.57
C ASP A 76 -46.73 10.58 50.13
N TYR A 77 -47.08 9.76 49.13
CA TYR A 77 -47.11 10.21 47.73
C TYR A 77 -48.16 11.28 47.49
N ALA A 78 -49.38 11.12 48.03
CA ALA A 78 -50.44 12.12 47.91
C ALA A 78 -50.03 13.47 48.53
N GLU A 79 -49.44 13.45 49.73
CA GLU A 79 -48.93 14.63 50.43
C GLU A 79 -47.80 15.31 49.64
N LEU A 80 -46.81 14.54 49.17
CA LEU A 80 -45.74 15.06 48.33
C LEU A 80 -46.30 15.74 47.07
N ILE A 81 -47.16 15.03 46.32
CA ILE A 81 -47.74 15.52 45.07
C ILE A 81 -48.54 16.80 45.35
N LYS A 82 -49.28 16.87 46.45
CA LYS A 82 -50.02 18.07 46.86
C LYS A 82 -49.08 19.25 47.15
N ASN A 83 -47.98 19.02 47.85
CA ASN A 83 -46.98 20.06 48.15
C ASN A 83 -46.36 20.62 46.87
N ILE A 84 -46.10 19.76 45.88
CA ILE A 84 -45.56 20.16 44.56
C ILE A 84 -46.65 20.86 43.73
N GLN A 85 -47.85 20.28 43.63
CA GLN A 85 -48.96 20.77 42.81
C GLN A 85 -49.45 22.15 43.25
N TYR A 86 -49.34 22.48 44.54
CA TYR A 86 -49.66 23.81 45.06
C TYR A 86 -48.93 24.95 44.32
N TRP A 87 -47.73 24.68 43.79
CA TRP A 87 -46.92 25.65 43.05
C TRP A 87 -47.16 25.64 41.54
N GLU A 88 -48.21 24.97 41.06
CA GLU A 88 -48.60 24.92 39.65
C GLU A 88 -47.44 24.50 38.71
N PRO A 89 -46.86 23.31 38.90
CA PRO A 89 -45.86 22.78 37.98
C PRO A 89 -46.48 22.52 36.60
N LYS A 90 -45.65 22.61 35.56
CA LYS A 90 -46.06 22.30 34.19
C LYS A 90 -46.57 20.85 34.06
N ALA A 91 -45.90 19.91 34.73
CA ALA A 91 -46.37 18.54 34.90
C ALA A 91 -45.64 17.83 36.04
N ILE A 92 -46.32 16.87 36.65
CA ILE A 92 -45.77 15.96 37.67
C ILE A 92 -45.87 14.54 37.13
N TRP A 93 -44.73 13.87 37.04
CA TRP A 93 -44.64 12.49 36.60
C TRP A 93 -44.15 11.61 37.72
N VAL A 94 -44.88 10.53 37.98
CA VAL A 94 -44.64 9.66 39.13
C VAL A 94 -44.38 8.26 38.62
N ASP A 95 -43.15 7.80 38.76
CA ASP A 95 -42.77 6.42 38.50
C ASP A 95 -42.65 5.66 39.81
N VAL A 96 -43.76 5.02 40.18
CA VAL A 96 -43.89 4.31 41.45
C VAL A 96 -44.64 3.02 41.24
N PHE A 97 -44.03 1.94 41.71
CA PHE A 97 -44.63 0.62 41.67
C PHE A 97 -45.42 0.33 42.95
N PHE A 98 -46.76 0.30 42.87
CA PHE A 98 -47.64 -0.03 43.99
C PHE A 98 -48.02 -1.52 43.98
N SER A 99 -47.03 -2.35 44.33
CA SER A 99 -47.10 -3.82 44.28
C SER A 99 -48.01 -4.49 45.33
N GLN A 100 -48.57 -3.73 46.27
CA GLN A 100 -49.43 -4.23 47.34
C GLN A 100 -50.63 -3.31 47.53
N GLU A 101 -51.74 -3.86 48.05
CA GLU A 101 -52.87 -3.05 48.51
C GLU A 101 -52.45 -2.09 49.62
N SER A 102 -53.09 -0.92 49.65
CA SER A 102 -52.86 0.03 50.74
C SER A 102 -53.36 -0.53 52.07
N LYS A 103 -52.57 -0.34 53.13
CA LYS A 103 -53.00 -0.64 54.51
C LYS A 103 -54.16 0.26 54.95
N ASP A 104 -54.30 1.44 54.34
CA ASP A 104 -55.40 2.39 54.57
C ASP A 104 -56.05 2.79 53.24
N LYS A 105 -57.34 2.44 53.09
CA LYS A 105 -58.14 2.78 51.90
C LYS A 105 -58.40 4.27 51.74
N ASN A 106 -58.23 5.08 52.80
CA ASN A 106 -58.33 6.53 52.69
C ASN A 106 -57.14 7.11 51.90
N CYS A 107 -55.95 6.54 52.03
CA CYS A 107 -54.79 6.93 51.22
C CYS A 107 -55.02 6.71 49.72
N ASP A 108 -55.73 5.63 49.35
CA ASP A 108 -56.09 5.35 47.96
C ASP A 108 -57.01 6.43 47.41
N LYS A 109 -58.07 6.76 48.18
CA LYS A 109 -59.02 7.81 47.79
C LYS A 109 -58.36 9.17 47.66
N GLU A 110 -57.44 9.52 48.56
CA GLU A 110 -56.74 10.80 48.52
C GLU A 110 -55.83 10.90 47.30
N LEU A 111 -55.04 9.85 47.03
CA LEU A 111 -54.17 9.79 45.86
C LEU A 111 -54.99 9.85 44.55
N ILE A 112 -56.04 9.03 44.43
CA ILE A 112 -56.96 9.03 43.27
C ILE A 112 -57.57 10.42 43.06
N LYS A 113 -58.03 11.06 44.13
CA LYS A 113 -58.65 12.38 44.07
C LYS A 113 -57.69 13.41 43.50
N ILE A 114 -56.46 13.49 44.02
CA ILE A 114 -55.46 14.46 43.57
C ILE A 114 -55.12 14.27 42.09
N ILE A 115 -54.96 13.03 41.63
CA ILE A 115 -54.63 12.74 40.22
C ILE A 115 -55.81 13.09 39.31
N ASN A 116 -57.04 12.75 39.70
CA ASN A 116 -58.22 12.98 38.88
C ASN A 116 -58.63 14.46 38.78
N GLU A 117 -58.30 15.25 39.80
CA GLU A 117 -58.56 16.70 39.83
C GLU A 117 -57.50 17.49 39.02
N ASN A 118 -56.38 16.87 38.64
CA ASN A 118 -55.25 17.55 38.02
C ASN A 118 -54.72 16.80 36.77
N GLU A 119 -54.99 17.34 35.59
CA GLU A 119 -54.60 16.73 34.29
C GLU A 119 -53.09 16.74 34.02
N ASN A 120 -52.33 17.58 34.73
CA ASN A 120 -50.89 17.68 34.63
C ASN A 120 -50.14 16.62 35.48
N ILE A 121 -50.85 15.75 36.21
CA ILE A 121 -50.27 14.70 37.05
C ILE A 121 -50.44 13.35 36.37
N ILE A 122 -49.32 12.64 36.18
CA ILE A 122 -49.30 11.40 35.41
C ILE A 122 -48.55 10.34 36.19
N ILE A 123 -49.22 9.21 36.36
CA ILE A 123 -48.66 8.03 37.00
C ILE A 123 -48.27 7.02 35.94
N TRP A 124 -47.02 6.57 36.02
CA TRP A 124 -46.56 5.43 35.24
C TRP A 124 -47.00 4.13 35.89
N THR A 125 -47.50 3.19 35.08
CA THR A 125 -47.72 1.82 35.51
C THR A 125 -47.34 0.85 34.41
N GLU A 126 -46.86 -0.30 34.86
CA GLU A 126 -46.59 -1.45 34.00
C GLU A 126 -47.78 -2.43 34.11
N TYR A 127 -48.25 -2.95 32.97
CA TYR A 127 -49.28 -3.99 32.93
C TYR A 127 -48.61 -5.25 32.39
N ILE A 128 -48.57 -6.31 33.21
CA ILE A 128 -47.97 -7.61 32.86
C ILE A 128 -49.11 -8.62 32.79
N ASP A 129 -49.29 -9.23 31.63
CA ASP A 129 -50.16 -10.39 31.42
C ASP A 129 -49.27 -11.62 31.23
N SER A 130 -49.00 -12.35 32.30
CA SER A 130 -48.50 -13.72 32.21
C SER A 130 -49.67 -14.68 32.37
N LYS A 131 -49.97 -15.44 31.32
CA LYS A 131 -50.91 -16.58 31.23
C LYS A 131 -51.67 -16.86 32.56
N ASN A 132 -52.79 -16.14 32.72
CA ASN A 132 -53.90 -16.35 33.66
C ASN A 132 -53.85 -15.71 35.07
N ASP A 133 -52.92 -14.83 35.42
CA ASP A 133 -53.13 -13.94 36.58
C ASP A 133 -52.70 -12.50 36.27
N VAL A 134 -53.63 -11.58 36.45
CA VAL A 134 -53.40 -10.14 36.29
C VAL A 134 -52.73 -9.63 37.57
N GLU A 135 -51.40 -9.57 37.61
CA GLU A 135 -50.74 -8.75 38.64
C GLU A 135 -50.82 -7.27 38.24
N LYS A 136 -51.94 -6.63 38.60
CA LYS A 136 -52.09 -5.18 38.52
C LYS A 136 -51.00 -4.55 39.42
N LYS A 137 -50.00 -3.91 38.84
CA LYS A 137 -48.95 -3.20 39.58
C LYS A 137 -49.40 -1.92 40.32
N LEU A 138 -50.71 -1.69 40.34
CA LEU A 138 -51.46 -0.60 40.98
C LEU A 138 -52.68 -1.22 41.71
N PHE A 139 -52.43 -2.10 42.67
CA PHE A 139 -53.47 -2.84 43.40
C PHE A 139 -54.52 -1.87 44.01
N GLY A 140 -55.78 -1.94 43.56
CA GLY A 140 -56.89 -1.13 44.07
C GLY A 140 -57.05 0.29 43.49
N LEU A 141 -56.24 0.71 42.50
CA LEU A 141 -56.24 2.09 41.96
C LEU A 141 -56.73 2.20 40.49
N ASN A 142 -56.65 1.10 39.72
CA ASN A 142 -56.69 1.13 38.24
C ASN A 142 -58.02 1.48 37.58
N GLU A 143 -59.16 1.27 38.24
CA GLU A 143 -60.48 1.50 37.61
C GLU A 143 -61.03 2.92 37.84
N GLU A 144 -60.39 3.70 38.73
CA GLU A 144 -60.90 5.01 39.14
C GLU A 144 -60.00 6.19 38.71
N MET A 145 -58.78 5.96 38.24
CA MET A 145 -57.86 7.03 37.83
C MET A 145 -57.96 7.37 36.33
N LYS A 146 -58.02 8.66 36.00
CA LYS A 146 -58.16 9.19 34.64
C LYS A 146 -56.84 9.39 33.89
N ASN A 147 -55.74 9.62 34.61
CA ASN A 147 -54.45 10.05 34.04
C ASN A 147 -53.33 9.01 34.26
N ILE A 148 -53.54 7.78 33.78
CA ILE A 148 -52.54 6.70 33.86
C ILE A 148 -51.91 6.44 32.49
N ALA A 149 -50.58 6.37 32.45
CA ALA A 149 -49.83 5.87 31.29
C ALA A 149 -49.60 4.35 31.42
N TYR A 150 -50.09 3.54 30.47
CA TYR A 150 -50.05 2.06 30.51
C TYR A 150 -49.19 1.43 29.40
N VAL A 151 -48.70 0.21 29.64
CA VAL A 151 -48.07 -0.73 28.68
C VAL A 151 -48.87 -2.03 28.61
N ASP A 152 -49.65 -2.30 27.56
CA ASP A 152 -50.39 -3.57 27.37
C ASP A 152 -49.49 -4.69 26.80
N THR A 153 -49.34 -5.82 27.52
CA THR A 153 -48.49 -6.96 27.11
C THR A 153 -49.26 -8.15 26.50
N LYS A 154 -50.57 -8.05 26.22
CA LYS A 154 -51.43 -9.19 25.86
C LYS A 154 -51.09 -10.00 24.60
N SER A 155 -50.18 -9.56 23.73
CA SER A 155 -50.11 -10.07 22.34
C SER A 155 -48.78 -10.70 21.90
N TYR A 156 -47.93 -11.17 22.82
CA TYR A 156 -46.61 -11.70 22.43
C TYR A 156 -46.29 -13.05 23.08
N ASN A 157 -46.54 -14.14 22.35
CA ASN A 157 -46.10 -15.49 22.72
C ASN A 157 -44.78 -15.92 22.07
N ASP A 158 -44.21 -15.16 21.12
CA ASP A 158 -43.03 -15.58 20.32
C ASP A 158 -41.87 -14.57 20.31
N LEU A 159 -41.89 -13.59 21.21
CA LEU A 159 -40.71 -12.77 21.50
C LEU A 159 -40.27 -13.11 22.91
N ASP A 160 -39.04 -13.61 23.04
CA ASP A 160 -38.36 -13.76 24.33
C ASP A 160 -38.49 -12.44 25.10
N LEU A 161 -39.41 -12.41 26.05
CA LEU A 161 -39.63 -11.32 26.99
C LEU A 161 -38.39 -11.27 27.88
N PHE A 162 -37.35 -10.59 27.41
CA PHE A 162 -36.33 -10.04 28.29
C PHE A 162 -37.06 -9.20 29.31
N TRP A 163 -36.81 -9.50 30.59
CA TRP A 163 -37.31 -8.78 31.75
C TRP A 163 -37.49 -7.30 31.43
N ILE A 164 -38.69 -6.79 31.69
CA ILE A 164 -38.98 -5.37 31.78
C ILE A 164 -38.28 -4.87 33.06
N SER A 165 -36.95 -4.89 33.06
CA SER A 165 -36.14 -3.96 33.81
C SER A 165 -35.88 -2.83 32.83
N SER A 166 -36.64 -1.74 32.92
CA SER A 166 -36.26 -0.42 32.37
C SER A 166 -35.41 -0.51 31.10
N GLY A 167 -36.01 -1.08 30.04
CA GLY A 167 -35.34 -1.62 28.87
C GLY A 167 -34.50 -0.61 28.10
N LEU A 168 -33.28 -0.39 28.56
CA LEU A 168 -32.21 0.28 27.84
C LEU A 168 -31.31 -0.82 27.31
N ASP A 169 -31.51 -1.17 26.06
CA ASP A 169 -30.54 -1.96 25.31
C ASP A 169 -29.29 -1.07 25.16
N PHE A 170 -28.36 -1.20 26.11
CA PHE A 170 -27.11 -0.46 26.30
C PHE A 170 -26.61 0.16 24.99
N LYS A 171 -26.93 1.43 24.65
CA LYS A 171 -26.21 2.19 23.59
C LYS A 171 -26.67 3.59 23.19
N ASN A 172 -27.79 4.17 23.65
CA ASN A 172 -28.47 5.40 23.13
C ASN A 172 -29.85 5.16 22.52
N LYS A 173 -30.50 4.04 22.85
CA LYS A 173 -31.78 3.67 22.26
C LYS A 173 -32.85 3.57 23.32
N ILE A 174 -34.05 4.05 23.01
CA ILE A 174 -35.26 3.76 23.77
C ILE A 174 -36.20 2.94 22.88
N PRO A 175 -36.68 1.77 23.33
CA PRO A 175 -37.61 0.94 22.58
C PRO A 175 -38.99 1.61 22.50
N ILE A 176 -39.71 1.41 21.41
CA ILE A 176 -41.11 1.79 21.19
C ILE A 176 -41.93 0.52 20.99
N TYR A 177 -43.15 0.49 21.51
CA TYR A 177 -44.08 -0.62 21.35
C TYR A 177 -45.38 -0.15 20.69
N PHE A 178 -45.93 -0.95 19.77
CA PHE A 178 -47.18 -0.61 19.08
C PHE A 178 -48.20 -1.75 19.19
N ASN A 179 -49.45 -1.40 19.52
CA ASN A 179 -50.61 -2.20 19.21
C ASN A 179 -51.39 -1.51 18.08
N TRP A 180 -51.89 -2.25 17.09
CA TRP A 180 -52.61 -1.71 15.91
C TRP A 180 -53.83 -0.86 16.26
N ASN A 181 -54.35 -0.98 17.49
CA ASN A 181 -55.46 -0.16 17.98
C ASN A 181 -55.04 0.97 18.94
N ASN A 182 -53.85 0.93 19.56
CA ASN A 182 -53.35 1.94 20.50
C ASN A 182 -51.81 1.87 20.63
N PRO A 183 -51.04 2.91 20.27
CA PRO A 183 -49.59 2.90 20.44
C PRO A 183 -49.19 3.04 21.92
N ILE A 184 -48.26 2.19 22.39
CA ILE A 184 -47.68 2.31 23.73
C ILE A 184 -46.42 3.16 23.60
N LEU A 185 -46.52 4.40 24.06
CA LEU A 185 -45.43 5.36 23.94
C LEU A 185 -44.42 5.17 25.07
N PRO A 186 -43.11 5.29 24.82
CA PRO A 186 -42.13 5.42 25.88
C PRO A 186 -42.48 6.59 26.78
N LEU A 187 -42.18 6.48 28.08
CA LEU A 187 -42.56 7.48 29.06
C LEU A 187 -42.19 8.91 28.64
N SER A 188 -40.96 9.12 28.19
CA SER A 188 -40.45 10.42 27.73
C SER A 188 -41.24 11.01 26.55
N LEU A 189 -41.86 10.17 25.72
CA LEU A 189 -42.71 10.56 24.60
C LEU A 189 -44.13 10.89 25.06
N ALA A 190 -44.66 10.13 26.02
CA ALA A 190 -45.91 10.47 26.72
C ALA A 190 -45.77 11.80 27.48
N LEU A 191 -44.60 12.03 28.10
CA LEU A 191 -44.20 13.27 28.76
C LEU A 191 -44.18 14.45 27.82
N TYR A 192 -43.62 14.25 26.63
CA TYR A 192 -43.68 15.26 25.59
C TYR A 192 -45.10 15.52 25.09
N LYS A 193 -45.94 14.48 24.94
CA LYS A 193 -47.34 14.60 24.49
C LYS A 193 -48.16 15.48 25.45
N VAL A 194 -48.14 15.17 26.76
CA VAL A 194 -48.98 15.87 27.74
C VAL A 194 -48.46 17.28 28.01
N ASN A 195 -47.14 17.47 28.15
CA ASN A 195 -46.57 18.81 28.39
C ASN A 195 -46.82 19.81 27.25
N ASN A 196 -47.26 19.34 26.07
CA ASN A 196 -47.55 20.18 24.92
C ASN A 196 -49.01 20.04 24.45
N ASN A 197 -49.90 19.44 25.25
CA ASN A 197 -51.33 19.24 24.94
C ASN A 197 -51.59 18.65 23.55
N ILE A 198 -50.83 17.60 23.20
CA ILE A 198 -50.91 16.98 21.87
C ILE A 198 -51.94 15.86 21.89
N GLU A 199 -53.01 15.99 21.11
CA GLU A 199 -54.09 15.00 21.11
C GLU A 199 -53.74 13.76 20.26
N ASN A 200 -53.22 13.98 19.04
CA ASN A 200 -53.03 12.95 18.03
C ASN A 200 -51.54 12.64 17.77
N ILE A 201 -51.23 11.35 17.62
CA ILE A 201 -49.92 10.85 17.22
C ILE A 201 -50.14 9.92 16.03
N ASN A 202 -49.51 10.24 14.90
CA ASN A 202 -49.55 9.41 13.70
C ASN A 202 -48.27 8.60 13.60
N ILE A 203 -48.38 7.33 13.26
CA ILE A 203 -47.22 6.43 13.13
C ILE A 203 -47.25 5.83 11.73
N ASP A 204 -46.12 5.91 11.03
CA ASP A 204 -45.85 5.15 9.80
C ASP A 204 -44.83 4.03 10.08
N GLU A 205 -44.49 3.22 9.08
CA GLU A 205 -43.62 2.04 9.24
C GLU A 205 -42.26 2.33 9.92
N ASN A 206 -41.75 3.57 9.85
CA ASN A 206 -40.42 3.93 10.38
C ASN A 206 -40.39 5.26 11.15
N ASN A 207 -41.52 5.93 11.35
CA ASN A 207 -41.56 7.27 11.93
C ASN A 207 -42.81 7.48 12.80
N ILE A 208 -42.62 8.22 13.89
CA ILE A 208 -43.68 8.77 14.70
C ILE A 208 -43.78 10.27 14.40
N TYR A 209 -44.98 10.73 14.07
CA TYR A 209 -45.32 12.13 13.89
C TYR A 209 -46.08 12.61 15.11
N ILE A 210 -45.47 13.58 15.80
CA ILE A 210 -46.06 14.25 16.95
C ILE A 210 -46.15 15.73 16.59
N ASP A 211 -47.37 16.19 16.32
CA ASP A 211 -47.62 17.50 15.70
C ASP A 211 -46.82 17.65 14.39
N SER A 212 -45.91 18.62 14.30
CA SER A 212 -45.04 18.88 13.14
C SER A 212 -43.70 18.12 13.19
N LYS A 213 -43.42 17.40 14.29
CA LYS A 213 -42.13 16.71 14.50
C LYS A 213 -42.17 15.28 13.97
N LYS A 214 -41.16 14.95 13.17
CA LYS A 214 -40.88 13.59 12.69
C LYS A 214 -39.80 12.94 13.54
N ILE A 215 -40.13 11.80 14.14
CA ILE A 215 -39.23 11.01 14.99
C ILE A 215 -38.99 9.68 14.28
N SER A 216 -37.81 9.48 13.70
CA SER A 216 -37.49 8.22 13.04
C SER A 216 -37.10 7.14 14.05
N TYR A 217 -37.62 5.94 13.86
CA TYR A 217 -37.25 4.74 14.62
C TYR A 217 -36.78 3.63 13.69
N LYS A 218 -35.94 2.72 14.22
CA LYS A 218 -35.45 1.55 13.48
C LYS A 218 -35.37 0.36 14.41
N ASN A 219 -35.82 -0.81 13.97
CA ASN A 219 -35.93 -2.01 14.80
C ASN A 219 -36.61 -1.70 16.15
N TRP A 220 -37.72 -0.96 16.10
CA TRP A 220 -38.49 -0.55 17.28
C TRP A 220 -37.72 0.31 18.29
N ASN A 221 -36.64 1.01 17.88
CA ASN A 221 -35.83 1.82 18.77
C ASN A 221 -35.66 3.27 18.24
N ILE A 222 -35.79 4.24 19.14
CA ILE A 222 -35.47 5.67 18.92
C ILE A 222 -34.05 5.94 19.40
N ASN A 223 -33.23 6.63 18.60
CA ASN A 223 -31.93 7.11 19.09
C ASN A 223 -32.08 8.41 19.89
N ILE A 224 -31.44 8.45 21.05
CA ILE A 224 -31.46 9.56 21.99
C ILE A 224 -30.12 10.27 21.95
N ASN A 225 -30.16 11.59 22.13
CA ASN A 225 -28.97 12.37 22.37
C ASN A 225 -28.77 12.54 23.89
N PHE A 226 -27.60 12.18 24.41
CA PHE A 226 -27.25 12.46 25.80
C PHE A 226 -26.54 13.80 25.86
N PHE A 227 -27.08 14.71 26.67
CA PHE A 227 -26.52 16.05 26.84
C PHE A 227 -25.84 16.24 28.19
N THR A 228 -26.35 15.61 29.25
CA THR A 228 -25.87 15.81 30.62
C THR A 228 -26.29 14.67 31.55
N ASP A 229 -25.58 14.52 32.66
CA ASP A 229 -26.01 13.81 33.87
C ASP A 229 -26.40 14.78 35.02
N ASN A 230 -26.16 16.08 34.85
CA ASN A 230 -26.35 17.12 35.88
C ASN A 230 -27.72 17.78 35.83
N TYR A 231 -28.79 17.02 36.07
CA TYR A 231 -30.11 17.60 36.35
C TYR A 231 -30.22 18.02 37.82
N LYS A 232 -31.16 18.94 38.12
CA LYS A 232 -31.44 19.30 39.50
C LYS A 232 -32.18 18.15 40.18
N VAL A 233 -31.58 17.57 41.21
CA VAL A 233 -32.14 16.46 41.99
C VAL A 233 -32.42 16.93 43.42
N LEU A 234 -33.64 16.70 43.91
CA LEU A 234 -34.08 16.95 45.28
C LEU A 234 -34.49 15.63 45.92
N SER A 235 -34.15 15.41 47.19
CA SER A 235 -34.54 14.18 47.89
C SER A 235 -36.04 14.18 48.20
N PHE A 236 -36.72 13.04 48.03
CA PHE A 236 -38.15 12.89 48.28
C PHE A 236 -38.52 13.29 49.72
N ILE A 237 -37.74 12.86 50.72
CA ILE A 237 -38.01 13.21 52.12
C ILE A 237 -37.90 14.71 52.37
N ASP A 238 -36.96 15.39 51.73
CA ASP A 238 -36.79 16.83 51.90
C ASP A 238 -37.95 17.63 51.31
N VAL A 239 -38.51 17.17 50.18
CA VAL A 239 -39.69 17.78 49.58
C VAL A 239 -40.94 17.49 50.40
N LEU A 240 -41.06 16.28 50.95
CA LEU A 240 -42.19 15.87 51.79
C LEU A 240 -42.23 16.68 53.10
N GLU A 241 -41.08 16.87 53.74
CA GLU A 241 -40.94 17.61 55.01
C GLU A 241 -40.81 19.14 54.81
N ASN A 242 -40.88 19.63 53.57
CA ASN A 242 -40.71 21.04 53.21
C ASN A 242 -39.34 21.64 53.60
N ASN A 243 -38.28 20.83 53.58
CA ASN A 243 -36.89 21.23 53.85
C ASN A 243 -36.19 21.90 52.65
N VAL A 244 -36.90 22.09 51.54
CA VAL A 244 -36.40 22.71 50.29
C VAL A 244 -37.32 23.83 49.83
N ASN A 245 -36.82 24.72 48.96
CA ASN A 245 -37.64 25.78 48.40
C ASN A 245 -38.63 25.23 47.35
N LEU A 246 -39.88 25.02 47.76
CA LEU A 246 -40.94 24.45 46.91
C LEU A 246 -41.40 25.40 45.80
N GLU A 247 -41.19 26.72 45.92
CA GLU A 247 -41.52 27.70 44.87
C GLU A 247 -40.80 27.40 43.55
N GLU A 248 -39.67 26.70 43.62
CA GLU A 248 -38.89 26.30 42.45
C GLU A 248 -39.58 25.28 41.55
N PHE A 249 -40.69 24.67 41.97
CA PHE A 249 -41.48 23.75 41.14
C PHE A 249 -42.41 24.47 40.15
N LYS A 250 -42.63 25.78 40.31
CA LYS A 250 -43.49 26.56 39.44
C LYS A 250 -43.05 26.49 37.97
N ASP A 251 -44.01 26.20 37.08
CA ASP A 251 -43.79 26.05 35.64
C ASP A 251 -42.77 24.95 35.24
N LYS A 252 -42.39 24.07 36.17
CA LYS A 252 -41.41 23.01 35.92
C LYS A 252 -42.04 21.66 35.63
N THR A 253 -41.29 20.83 34.90
CA THR A 253 -41.59 19.41 34.74
C THR A 253 -40.89 18.64 35.85
N VAL A 254 -41.67 18.01 36.72
CA VAL A 254 -41.19 17.30 37.91
C VAL A 254 -41.25 15.81 37.67
N LEU A 255 -40.14 15.10 37.85
CA LEU A 255 -40.02 13.65 37.73
C LEU A 255 -39.79 13.04 39.12
N ILE A 256 -40.77 12.35 39.67
CA ILE A 256 -40.67 11.62 40.93
C ILE A 256 -40.29 10.17 40.63
N TRP A 257 -39.11 9.74 41.08
CA TRP A 257 -38.55 8.43 40.70
C TRP A 257 -37.58 7.88 41.73
N ALA A 258 -37.45 6.56 41.77
CA ALA A 258 -36.35 5.86 42.42
C ALA A 258 -34.96 6.20 41.85
N THR A 259 -34.00 6.54 42.72
CA THR A 259 -32.59 6.71 42.30
C THR A 259 -31.61 6.01 43.23
N ALA A 260 -32.11 5.35 44.29
CA ALA A 260 -31.24 4.63 45.19
C ALA A 260 -30.66 3.36 44.52
N PRO A 261 -29.37 3.05 44.73
CA PRO A 261 -28.72 1.90 44.10
C PRO A 261 -29.41 0.55 44.36
N ASP A 262 -30.04 0.39 45.53
CA ASP A 262 -30.70 -0.86 45.96
C ASP A 262 -31.95 -1.20 45.12
N ILE A 263 -32.48 -0.27 44.32
CA ILE A 263 -33.58 -0.52 43.39
C ILE A 263 -33.09 -1.07 42.05
N HIS A 264 -31.78 -0.94 41.76
CA HIS A 264 -31.16 -1.37 40.51
C HIS A 264 -31.73 -0.70 39.25
N ASP A 265 -32.31 0.51 39.36
CA ASP A 265 -32.80 1.30 38.21
C ASP A 265 -31.74 2.26 37.66
N GLU A 266 -30.58 1.69 37.34
CA GLU A 266 -29.34 2.40 37.01
C GLU A 266 -28.67 1.74 35.80
N PHE A 267 -28.30 2.51 34.77
CA PHE A 267 -27.83 1.99 33.48
C PHE A 267 -26.50 2.60 33.04
N LEU A 268 -25.64 1.82 32.37
CA LEU A 268 -24.46 2.39 31.69
C LEU A 268 -24.89 3.12 30.42
N THR A 269 -24.37 4.33 30.23
CA THR A 269 -24.72 5.16 29.06
C THR A 269 -23.47 5.53 28.24
N PRO A 270 -23.64 5.85 26.94
CA PRO A 270 -22.58 6.41 26.12
C PRO A 270 -21.93 7.68 26.68
N TYR A 271 -22.69 8.48 27.43
CA TYR A 271 -22.22 9.69 28.09
C TYR A 271 -21.20 9.36 29.19
N ASN A 272 -21.55 8.45 30.11
CA ASN A 272 -20.66 7.99 31.15
C ASN A 272 -20.63 6.46 31.21
N THR A 273 -19.48 5.88 30.85
CA THR A 273 -19.28 4.42 30.81
C THR A 273 -18.66 3.89 32.11
N SER A 274 -18.33 4.78 33.04
CA SER A 274 -17.62 4.45 34.29
C SER A 274 -18.52 4.51 35.52
N SER A 275 -19.66 5.20 35.44
CA SER A 275 -20.70 5.20 36.47
C SER A 275 -22.07 4.96 35.85
N PHE A 276 -22.95 4.31 36.61
CA PHE A 276 -24.32 4.14 36.20
C PHE A 276 -25.09 5.47 36.25
N MET A 277 -26.03 5.63 35.34
CA MET A 277 -26.96 6.75 35.26
C MET A 277 -28.35 6.27 35.68
N PRO A 278 -29.01 6.93 36.64
CA PRO A 278 -30.38 6.56 37.04
C PRO A 278 -31.35 6.64 35.85
N GLY A 279 -32.31 5.71 35.77
CA GLY A 279 -33.30 5.62 34.68
C GLY A 279 -34.03 6.94 34.41
N VAL A 280 -34.42 7.65 35.48
CA VAL A 280 -35.06 8.98 35.40
C VAL A 280 -34.22 10.03 34.65
N VAL A 281 -32.89 9.98 34.78
CA VAL A 281 -31.97 10.92 34.11
C VAL A 281 -31.93 10.63 32.60
N ILE A 282 -32.12 9.38 32.20
CA ILE A 282 -32.17 8.96 30.80
C ILE A 282 -33.47 9.45 30.15
N HIS A 283 -34.60 9.29 30.84
CA HIS A 283 -35.88 9.87 30.41
C HIS A 283 -35.85 11.40 30.34
N ALA A 284 -35.15 12.06 31.29
CA ALA A 284 -34.93 13.50 31.25
C ALA A 284 -34.11 13.95 30.01
N ASN A 285 -33.06 13.20 29.63
CA ASN A 285 -32.28 13.46 28.42
C ASN A 285 -33.12 13.28 27.15
N MET A 286 -33.98 12.26 27.09
CA MET A 286 -34.88 12.06 25.95
C MET A 286 -35.93 13.17 25.84
N TYR A 287 -36.56 13.56 26.95
CA TYR A 287 -37.49 14.68 26.93
C TYR A 287 -36.81 16.00 26.53
N ASN A 288 -35.61 16.27 27.03
CA ASN A 288 -34.81 17.43 26.62
C ASN A 288 -34.49 17.39 25.10
N SER A 289 -34.12 16.22 24.58
CA SER A 289 -33.87 16.00 23.14
C SER A 289 -35.11 16.28 22.28
N LEU A 290 -36.29 15.80 22.72
CA LEU A 290 -37.57 16.04 22.07
C LEU A 290 -37.95 17.52 22.09
N SER A 291 -37.86 18.16 23.26
CA SER A 291 -38.18 19.58 23.44
C SER A 291 -37.31 20.50 22.57
N LYS A 292 -36.02 20.19 22.41
CA LYS A 292 -35.07 20.98 21.60
C LYS A 292 -34.98 20.57 20.12
N ASN A 293 -35.74 19.57 19.68
CA ASN A 293 -35.70 19.03 18.32
C ASN A 293 -34.29 18.55 17.91
N LYS A 294 -33.57 17.91 18.82
CA LYS A 294 -32.20 17.42 18.64
C LYS A 294 -32.09 15.89 18.75
N LEU A 295 -33.10 15.19 18.24
CA LEU A 295 -33.05 13.73 18.13
C LEU A 295 -32.03 13.30 17.08
N LEU A 296 -31.41 12.15 17.30
CA LEU A 296 -30.51 11.54 16.33
C LEU A 296 -31.34 10.78 15.30
N ASN A 297 -31.39 11.26 14.06
CA ASN A 297 -32.15 10.60 13.01
C ASN A 297 -31.32 9.46 12.36
N TYR A 298 -31.99 8.35 12.05
CA TYR A 298 -31.43 7.30 11.21
C TYR A 298 -31.36 7.81 9.75
N GLU A 299 -30.19 7.65 9.12
CA GLU A 299 -29.85 8.29 7.85
C GLU A 299 -30.71 7.89 6.63
N ASN A 300 -30.75 8.80 5.67
CA ASN A 300 -30.95 8.50 4.25
C ASN A 300 -29.57 8.17 3.62
N ILE A 301 -29.09 6.95 3.87
CA ILE A 301 -27.77 6.39 3.48
C ILE A 301 -27.32 6.75 2.06
N LEU A 302 -28.27 6.92 1.13
CA LEU A 302 -27.99 7.20 -0.27
C LEU A 302 -27.31 8.56 -0.50
N ILE A 303 -27.81 9.64 0.12
CA ILE A 303 -27.25 10.99 -0.10
C ILE A 303 -25.80 11.04 0.38
N PHE A 304 -25.53 10.41 1.53
CA PHE A 304 -24.21 10.33 2.11
C PHE A 304 -23.26 9.45 1.27
N PHE A 305 -23.72 8.31 0.76
CA PHE A 305 -22.97 7.47 -0.17
C PHE A 305 -22.56 8.25 -1.42
N PHE A 306 -23.45 9.06 -2.00
CA PHE A 306 -23.15 9.89 -3.16
C PHE A 306 -22.09 10.96 -2.88
N VAL A 307 -22.17 11.67 -1.74
CA VAL A 307 -21.16 12.69 -1.37
C VAL A 307 -19.78 12.04 -1.20
N ASN A 308 -19.71 10.90 -0.52
CA ASN A 308 -18.46 10.16 -0.35
C ASN A 308 -17.94 9.64 -1.69
N LEU A 309 -18.79 9.09 -2.56
CA LEU A 309 -18.39 8.60 -3.87
C LEU A 309 -17.79 9.71 -4.73
N VAL A 310 -18.33 10.94 -4.68
CA VAL A 310 -17.79 12.09 -5.41
C VAL A 310 -16.42 12.51 -4.86
N LEU A 311 -16.28 12.63 -3.53
CA LEU A 311 -14.99 12.97 -2.89
C LEU A 311 -13.93 11.88 -3.15
N PHE A 312 -14.29 10.60 -3.09
CA PHE A 312 -13.42 9.48 -3.43
C PHE A 312 -13.05 9.44 -4.91
N SER A 313 -13.97 9.80 -5.81
CA SER A 313 -13.70 9.83 -7.26
C SER A 313 -12.74 10.95 -7.63
N LEU A 314 -12.91 12.13 -7.03
CA LEU A 314 -11.95 13.24 -7.13
C LEU A 314 -10.59 12.87 -6.52
N PHE A 315 -10.61 12.12 -5.41
CA PHE A 315 -9.40 11.60 -4.78
C PHE A 315 -8.61 10.67 -5.70
N ILE A 316 -9.27 9.66 -6.27
CA ILE A 316 -8.67 8.69 -7.20
C ILE A 316 -8.11 9.40 -8.45
N PHE A 317 -8.82 10.40 -8.98
CA PHE A 317 -8.39 11.14 -10.17
C PHE A 317 -7.05 11.89 -9.97
N ILE A 318 -6.89 12.59 -8.85
CA ILE A 318 -5.67 13.36 -8.52
C ILE A 318 -4.50 12.41 -8.19
N LEU A 319 -4.79 11.29 -7.55
CA LEU A 319 -3.83 10.26 -7.22
C LEU A 319 -3.20 9.61 -8.47
N ILE A 320 -4.01 9.26 -9.47
CA ILE A 320 -3.51 8.67 -10.73
C ILE A 320 -2.53 9.61 -11.45
N LYS A 321 -2.72 10.93 -11.34
CA LYS A 321 -1.88 11.92 -12.03
C LYS A 321 -0.53 12.21 -11.35
N SER A 322 -0.37 11.89 -10.06
CA SER A 322 0.80 12.32 -9.29
C SER A 322 1.94 11.28 -9.28
N LYS A 323 3.11 11.70 -9.78
CA LYS A 323 4.33 10.87 -9.93
C LYS A 323 5.12 10.65 -8.62
N ARG A 324 4.99 11.53 -7.62
CA ARG A 324 5.76 11.45 -6.37
C ARG A 324 4.90 10.97 -5.20
N LEU A 325 5.48 10.09 -4.37
CA LEU A 325 4.83 9.52 -3.18
C LEU A 325 4.51 10.58 -2.11
N ILE A 326 5.27 11.67 -2.03
CA ILE A 326 5.02 12.69 -0.99
C ILE A 326 3.67 13.40 -1.17
N TYR A 327 3.29 13.72 -2.41
CA TYR A 327 2.00 14.37 -2.71
C TYR A 327 0.83 13.46 -2.37
N TRP A 328 1.03 12.15 -2.48
CA TRP A 328 0.05 11.15 -2.06
C TRP A 328 -0.22 11.21 -0.56
N ILE A 329 0.85 11.20 0.25
CA ILE A 329 0.74 11.22 1.71
C ILE A 329 0.01 12.49 2.18
N ILE A 330 0.42 13.64 1.65
CA ILE A 330 -0.16 14.95 1.99
C ILE A 330 -1.66 14.96 1.65
N TYR A 331 -2.02 14.55 0.44
CA TYR A 331 -3.41 14.59 0.00
C TYR A 331 -4.31 13.59 0.74
N SER A 332 -3.78 12.39 1.02
CA SER A 332 -4.48 11.37 1.81
C SER A 332 -4.80 11.88 3.22
N PHE A 333 -3.85 12.56 3.86
CA PHE A 333 -4.06 13.21 5.15
C PHE A 333 -5.20 14.24 5.13
N PHE A 334 -5.23 15.13 4.13
CA PHE A 334 -6.30 16.13 4.03
C PHE A 334 -7.67 15.51 3.75
N VAL A 335 -7.76 14.45 2.96
CA VAL A 335 -9.04 13.74 2.75
C VAL A 335 -9.55 13.12 4.04
N LEU A 336 -8.69 12.41 4.78
CA LEU A 336 -9.07 11.83 6.07
C LEU A 336 -9.50 12.91 7.08
N LEU A 337 -8.74 14.01 7.15
CA LEU A 337 -9.07 15.14 8.02
C LEU A 337 -10.42 15.77 7.65
N SER A 338 -10.67 15.98 6.35
CA SER A 338 -11.93 16.55 5.88
C SER A 338 -13.13 15.65 6.19
N PHE A 339 -12.97 14.33 6.06
CA PHE A 339 -13.98 13.35 6.45
C PHE A 339 -14.31 13.43 7.95
N ILE A 340 -13.30 13.43 8.82
CA ILE A 340 -13.50 13.51 10.27
C ILE A 340 -14.21 14.82 10.65
N LEU A 341 -13.79 15.95 10.08
CA LEU A 341 -14.41 17.25 10.34
C LEU A 341 -15.88 17.28 9.89
N LEU A 342 -16.20 16.74 8.71
CA LEU A 342 -17.57 16.63 8.22
C LEU A 342 -18.42 15.74 9.15
N SER A 343 -17.89 14.61 9.62
CA SER A 343 -18.59 13.76 10.59
C SER A 343 -18.91 14.48 11.90
N ILE A 344 -17.98 15.29 12.41
CA ILE A 344 -18.22 16.09 13.62
C ILE A 344 -19.32 17.13 13.38
N ILE A 345 -19.26 17.85 12.27
CA ILE A 345 -20.25 18.88 11.92
C ILE A 345 -21.63 18.26 11.76
N SER A 346 -21.74 17.12 11.07
CA SER A 346 -23.00 16.39 10.91
C SER A 346 -23.58 15.94 12.25
N PHE A 347 -22.75 15.41 13.16
CA PHE A 347 -23.20 14.99 14.49
C PHE A 347 -23.85 16.14 15.27
N ASN A 348 -23.25 17.34 15.21
CA ASN A 348 -23.78 18.53 15.86
C ASN A 348 -25.12 19.01 15.27
N ILE A 349 -25.40 18.71 14.01
CA ILE A 349 -26.66 19.02 13.32
C ILE A 349 -27.70 17.89 13.51
N GLY A 350 -27.36 16.81 14.22
CA GLY A 350 -28.27 15.70 14.55
C GLY A 350 -28.19 14.51 13.59
N TYR A 351 -27.17 14.48 12.72
CA TYR A 351 -26.91 13.37 11.79
C TYR A 351 -25.68 12.58 12.22
N TYR A 352 -25.88 11.29 12.49
CA TYR A 352 -24.81 10.41 12.92
C TYR A 352 -24.18 9.67 11.74
N ILE A 353 -22.88 9.94 11.48
CA ILE A 353 -22.06 9.29 10.46
C ILE A 353 -21.10 8.31 11.14
N SER A 354 -21.05 7.07 10.63
CA SER A 354 -20.07 6.08 11.10
C SER A 354 -18.67 6.46 10.65
N ILE A 355 -17.83 6.88 11.59
CA ILE A 355 -16.43 7.23 11.31
C ILE A 355 -15.59 5.98 11.07
N SER A 356 -15.88 4.89 11.79
CA SER A 356 -15.11 3.65 11.65
C SER A 356 -15.22 3.12 10.22
N SER A 357 -16.42 3.08 9.64
CA SER A 357 -16.62 2.59 8.28
C SER A 357 -15.87 3.43 7.25
N GLY A 358 -15.87 4.77 7.39
CA GLY A 358 -15.12 5.67 6.52
C GLY A 358 -13.60 5.48 6.61
N ILE A 359 -13.06 5.32 7.83
CA ILE A 359 -11.63 5.02 8.03
C ILE A 359 -11.25 3.69 7.35
N ILE A 360 -12.09 2.67 7.47
CA ILE A 360 -11.84 1.35 6.86
C ILE A 360 -11.80 1.47 5.34
N LEU A 361 -12.81 2.11 4.73
CA LEU A 361 -12.87 2.35 3.29
C LEU A 361 -11.65 3.16 2.80
N TYR A 362 -11.25 4.18 3.56
CA TYR A 362 -10.05 4.97 3.27
C TYR A 362 -8.78 4.12 3.28
N ILE A 363 -8.60 3.21 4.25
CA ILE A 363 -7.44 2.31 4.31
C ILE A 363 -7.46 1.32 3.13
N VAL A 364 -8.63 0.72 2.82
CA VAL A 364 -8.82 -0.17 1.66
C VAL A 364 -8.42 0.53 0.36
N ALA A 365 -8.91 1.75 0.15
CA ALA A 365 -8.63 2.52 -1.06
C ALA A 365 -7.14 2.84 -1.20
N ASN A 366 -6.50 3.34 -0.14
CA ASN A 366 -5.06 3.65 -0.14
C ASN A 366 -4.22 2.40 -0.42
N PHE A 367 -4.58 1.27 0.19
CA PHE A 367 -3.92 0.00 -0.06
C PHE A 367 -4.01 -0.41 -1.53
N TRP A 368 -5.21 -0.34 -2.12
CA TRP A 368 -5.40 -0.73 -3.53
C TRP A 368 -4.52 0.07 -4.48
N VAL A 369 -4.39 1.38 -4.26
CA VAL A 369 -3.55 2.16 -5.17
C VAL A 369 -2.06 1.99 -4.90
N TYR A 370 -1.65 1.81 -3.63
CA TYR A 370 -0.27 1.42 -3.32
C TYR A 370 0.09 0.08 -3.99
N LEU A 371 -0.78 -0.91 -3.90
CA LEU A 371 -0.60 -2.22 -4.54
C LEU A 371 -0.49 -2.08 -6.06
N LYS A 372 -1.36 -1.29 -6.69
CA LYS A 372 -1.29 -1.04 -8.14
C LYS A 372 0.05 -0.44 -8.54
N LYS A 373 0.51 0.61 -7.85
CA LYS A 373 1.81 1.25 -8.13
C LYS A 373 2.98 0.30 -7.90
N TYR A 374 2.95 -0.47 -6.81
CA TYR A 374 3.96 -1.48 -6.53
C TYR A 374 4.02 -2.55 -7.64
N LEU A 375 2.87 -3.02 -8.12
CA LEU A 375 2.81 -3.99 -9.21
C LEU A 375 3.28 -3.42 -10.54
N GLU A 376 2.93 -2.17 -10.86
CA GLU A 376 3.42 -1.46 -12.04
C GLU A 376 4.95 -1.30 -12.00
N GLU A 377 5.49 -0.82 -10.88
CA GLU A 377 6.94 -0.64 -10.69
C GLU A 377 7.68 -1.98 -10.78
N LYS A 378 7.14 -3.03 -10.15
CA LYS A 378 7.72 -4.37 -10.23
C LYS A 378 7.70 -4.92 -11.65
N LYS A 379 6.59 -4.76 -12.37
CA LYS A 379 6.47 -5.18 -13.77
C LYS A 379 7.50 -4.47 -14.64
N SER A 380 7.67 -3.16 -14.50
CA SER A 380 8.69 -2.41 -15.22
C SER A 380 10.10 -2.89 -14.92
N LYS A 381 10.42 -3.20 -13.65
CA LYS A 381 11.73 -3.76 -13.27
C LYS A 381 11.97 -5.15 -13.87
N ASP A 382 10.97 -6.03 -13.82
CA ASP A 382 11.05 -7.38 -14.40
C ASP A 382 11.19 -7.33 -15.94
N GLU A 383 10.50 -6.39 -16.61
CA GLU A 383 10.63 -6.17 -18.06
C GLU A 383 12.03 -5.68 -18.43
N ILE A 384 12.57 -4.68 -17.72
CA ILE A 384 13.95 -4.20 -17.91
C ILE A 384 14.95 -5.34 -17.69
N LYS A 385 14.79 -6.11 -16.60
CA LYS A 385 15.67 -7.25 -16.28
C LYS A 385 15.73 -8.27 -17.41
N SER A 386 14.57 -8.68 -17.92
CA SER A 386 14.43 -9.65 -19.01
C SER A 386 15.02 -9.17 -20.34
N MET A 387 14.96 -7.86 -20.60
CA MET A 387 15.56 -7.28 -21.80
C MET A 387 17.09 -7.28 -21.74
N PHE A 388 17.67 -6.84 -20.62
CA PHE A 388 19.13 -6.76 -20.48
C PHE A 388 19.81 -8.11 -20.30
N SER A 389 19.14 -9.11 -19.71
CA SER A 389 19.72 -10.46 -19.53
C SER A 389 20.08 -11.18 -20.83
N LYS A 390 19.71 -10.63 -21.98
CA LYS A 390 20.09 -11.16 -23.31
C LYS A 390 21.44 -10.63 -23.80
N TYR A 391 21.92 -9.52 -23.24
CA TYR A 391 23.12 -8.81 -23.71
C TYR A 391 24.26 -8.80 -22.67
N ILE A 392 23.92 -8.96 -21.39
CA ILE A 392 24.86 -8.88 -20.27
C ILE A 392 24.60 -9.97 -19.24
N SER A 393 25.62 -10.31 -18.44
CA SER A 393 25.50 -11.32 -17.39
C SER A 393 24.52 -10.92 -16.28
N SER A 394 23.92 -11.90 -15.60
CA SER A 394 22.91 -11.68 -14.55
C SER A 394 23.39 -10.73 -13.45
N ASP A 395 24.68 -10.82 -13.09
CA ASP A 395 25.28 -10.04 -12.03
C ASP A 395 25.33 -8.55 -12.40
N VAL A 396 25.67 -8.26 -13.66
CA VAL A 396 25.66 -6.89 -14.22
C VAL A 396 24.23 -6.36 -14.28
N VAL A 397 23.25 -7.18 -14.67
CA VAL A 397 21.84 -6.77 -14.69
C VAL A 397 21.35 -6.40 -13.28
N ASP A 398 21.70 -7.20 -12.28
CA ASP A 398 21.27 -6.96 -10.90
C ASP A 398 21.93 -5.71 -10.28
N GLU A 399 23.17 -5.41 -10.66
CA GLU A 399 23.88 -4.19 -10.29
C GLU A 399 23.33 -2.95 -11.02
N LEU A 400 22.91 -3.08 -12.29
CA LEU A 400 22.23 -2.01 -13.02
C LEU A 400 20.86 -1.67 -12.43
N ILE A 401 20.05 -2.67 -12.05
CA ILE A 401 18.72 -2.41 -11.49
C ILE A 401 18.80 -1.57 -10.19
N LYS A 402 19.91 -1.68 -9.45
CA LYS A 402 20.13 -0.91 -8.22
C LYS A 402 20.52 0.55 -8.48
N THR A 403 21.17 0.84 -9.60
CA THR A 403 21.95 2.08 -9.78
C THR A 403 21.42 2.96 -10.93
N TRP A 404 20.69 2.38 -11.88
CA TRP A 404 20.67 2.84 -13.27
C TRP A 404 19.32 3.38 -13.78
N VAL A 405 18.44 3.89 -12.90
CA VAL A 405 17.10 4.41 -13.30
C VAL A 405 17.15 5.85 -13.83
N GLU A 406 18.20 6.63 -13.53
CA GLU A 406 18.27 8.05 -13.92
C GLU A 406 19.16 8.34 -15.15
N GLU A 407 20.24 7.59 -15.36
CA GLU A 407 21.22 7.81 -16.44
C GLU A 407 20.71 7.39 -17.83
N LEU A 408 19.73 6.49 -17.89
CA LEU A 408 19.04 6.08 -19.13
C LEU A 408 18.30 7.22 -19.86
N LYS A 409 18.12 8.38 -19.22
CA LYS A 409 17.37 9.51 -19.80
C LYS A 409 18.07 10.20 -20.96
N LEU A 410 19.38 10.05 -21.12
CA LEU A 410 20.15 10.77 -22.14
C LEU A 410 20.14 10.08 -23.51
N GLY A 411 19.73 8.81 -23.59
CA GLY A 411 19.71 8.04 -24.84
C GLY A 411 21.08 7.65 -25.40
N TRP A 412 22.16 8.31 -24.97
CA TRP A 412 23.55 7.99 -25.28
C TRP A 412 24.51 8.58 -24.22
N PHE A 413 25.72 8.02 -24.12
CA PHE A 413 26.83 8.58 -23.35
C PHE A 413 28.17 8.20 -23.98
N GLU A 414 29.21 9.01 -23.77
CA GLU A 414 30.57 8.65 -24.18
C GLU A 414 31.31 7.92 -23.07
N ARG A 415 32.00 6.84 -23.42
CA ARG A 415 32.86 6.11 -22.51
C ARG A 415 34.04 5.48 -23.23
N GLU A 416 35.18 5.41 -22.57
CA GLU A 416 36.28 4.57 -23.02
C GLU A 416 35.92 3.10 -22.82
N ILE A 417 35.91 2.33 -23.90
CA ILE A 417 35.56 0.91 -23.86
C ILE A 417 36.66 0.09 -24.51
N THR A 418 36.76 -1.17 -24.11
CA THR A 418 37.53 -2.17 -24.87
C THR A 418 36.57 -2.96 -25.74
N VAL A 419 36.63 -2.72 -27.04
CA VAL A 419 35.87 -3.44 -28.06
C VAL A 419 36.67 -4.68 -28.47
N PHE A 420 35.97 -5.79 -28.63
CA PHE A 420 36.53 -6.99 -29.24
C PHE A 420 35.64 -7.43 -30.38
N PHE A 421 36.31 -7.96 -31.38
CA PHE A 421 35.73 -8.68 -32.49
C PHE A 421 36.40 -10.03 -32.61
N SER A 422 35.61 -11.07 -32.87
CA SER A 422 36.12 -12.36 -33.34
C SER A 422 35.38 -12.79 -34.59
N ASP A 423 36.05 -13.44 -35.53
CA ASP A 423 35.45 -14.14 -36.66
C ASP A 423 36.00 -15.57 -36.78
N LEU A 424 35.36 -16.41 -37.60
CA LEU A 424 35.89 -17.71 -37.95
C LEU A 424 36.83 -17.58 -39.16
N ALA A 425 38.03 -18.13 -39.05
CA ALA A 425 38.94 -18.22 -40.18
C ALA A 425 38.37 -19.19 -41.22
N GLY A 426 38.34 -18.78 -42.48
CA GLY A 426 37.87 -19.66 -43.57
C GLY A 426 36.36 -19.90 -43.60
N PHE A 427 35.56 -19.10 -42.89
CA PHE A 427 34.10 -19.23 -42.85
C PHE A 427 33.45 -19.28 -44.24
N THR A 428 33.90 -18.47 -45.19
CA THR A 428 33.40 -18.50 -46.58
C THR A 428 33.49 -19.90 -47.17
N ASN A 429 34.64 -20.55 -47.02
CA ASN A 429 34.87 -21.91 -47.52
C ASN A 429 33.99 -22.94 -46.80
N LEU A 430 33.77 -22.78 -45.48
CA LEU A 430 32.83 -23.62 -44.74
C LEU A 430 31.39 -23.44 -45.23
N SER A 431 30.96 -22.19 -45.44
CA SER A 431 29.59 -21.86 -45.86
C SER A 431 29.25 -22.32 -47.27
N GLU A 432 30.24 -22.38 -48.17
CA GLU A 432 30.06 -22.83 -49.55
C GLU A 432 30.01 -24.36 -49.67
N ASN A 433 30.66 -25.08 -48.76
CA ASN A 433 30.82 -26.54 -48.86
C ASN A 433 29.93 -27.34 -47.89
N LEU A 434 29.34 -26.70 -46.88
CA LEU A 434 28.47 -27.34 -45.90
C LEU A 434 26.99 -27.13 -46.19
N LYS A 435 26.16 -28.09 -45.77
CA LYS A 435 24.71 -27.92 -45.75
C LYS A 435 24.33 -26.86 -44.72
N PRO A 436 23.27 -26.05 -44.98
CA PRO A 436 22.83 -25.00 -44.06
C PRO A 436 22.58 -25.51 -42.63
N GLU A 437 22.04 -26.72 -42.45
CA GLU A 437 21.76 -27.28 -41.13
C GLU A 437 23.04 -27.59 -40.34
N ASP A 438 24.09 -28.06 -41.01
CA ASP A 438 25.35 -28.40 -40.36
C ASP A 438 26.16 -27.13 -40.07
N LEU A 439 26.13 -26.15 -40.97
CA LEU A 439 26.67 -24.82 -40.70
C LEU A 439 26.00 -24.15 -39.49
N TRP A 440 24.68 -24.24 -39.40
CA TRP A 440 23.91 -23.71 -38.27
C TRP A 440 24.29 -24.38 -36.93
N LYS A 441 24.49 -25.71 -36.92
CA LYS A 441 24.96 -26.42 -35.72
C LYS A 441 26.35 -25.95 -35.28
N ILE A 442 27.27 -25.80 -36.23
CA ILE A 442 28.64 -25.33 -35.93
C ILE A 442 28.59 -23.93 -35.35
N LEU A 443 27.84 -23.01 -35.98
CA LEU A 443 27.69 -21.65 -35.51
C LEU A 443 27.07 -21.58 -34.11
N ASN A 444 26.04 -22.37 -33.81
CA ASN A 444 25.45 -22.39 -32.47
C ASN A 444 26.40 -22.90 -31.40
N VAL A 445 27.11 -24.01 -31.65
CA VAL A 445 28.09 -24.53 -30.70
C VAL A 445 29.22 -23.53 -30.47
N TYR A 446 29.69 -22.88 -31.55
CA TYR A 446 30.68 -21.82 -31.48
C TYR A 446 30.16 -20.62 -30.67
N PHE A 447 29.02 -20.03 -31.06
CA PHE A 447 28.47 -18.87 -30.38
C PHE A 447 28.14 -19.14 -28.91
N GLU A 448 27.63 -20.32 -28.57
CA GLU A 448 27.32 -20.68 -27.18
C GLU A 448 28.59 -20.74 -26.32
N GLU A 449 29.60 -21.51 -26.73
CA GLU A 449 30.86 -21.63 -25.98
C GLU A 449 31.60 -20.29 -25.88
N MET A 450 31.67 -19.55 -26.98
CA MET A 450 32.35 -18.26 -27.02
C MET A 450 31.62 -17.20 -26.19
N SER A 451 30.28 -17.15 -26.27
CA SER A 451 29.47 -16.18 -25.52
C SER A 451 29.52 -16.43 -24.01
N ASN A 452 29.59 -17.69 -23.57
CA ASN A 452 29.69 -18.01 -22.14
C ASN A 452 30.99 -17.45 -21.53
N ILE A 453 32.12 -17.62 -22.22
CA ILE A 453 33.42 -17.10 -21.75
C ILE A 453 33.43 -15.56 -21.72
N ILE A 454 32.81 -14.96 -22.73
CA ILE A 454 32.59 -13.52 -22.84
C ILE A 454 31.80 -13.01 -21.62
N LEU A 455 30.66 -13.62 -21.31
CA LEU A 455 29.79 -13.21 -20.20
C LEU A 455 30.44 -13.43 -18.82
N ASP A 456 31.19 -14.52 -18.64
CA ASP A 456 31.93 -14.82 -17.41
C ASP A 456 32.97 -13.74 -17.07
N LYS A 457 33.51 -13.07 -18.10
CA LYS A 457 34.46 -11.97 -17.94
C LYS A 457 33.77 -10.60 -17.85
N LYS A 458 32.50 -10.57 -17.41
CA LYS A 458 31.70 -9.36 -17.16
C LYS A 458 31.55 -8.46 -18.38
N TRP A 459 31.28 -9.08 -19.53
CA TRP A 459 31.22 -8.39 -20.81
C TRP A 459 29.78 -8.09 -21.28
N THR A 460 29.67 -7.21 -22.28
CA THR A 460 28.42 -6.89 -22.97
C THR A 460 28.49 -7.36 -24.42
N ILE A 461 27.66 -8.33 -24.78
CA ILE A 461 27.48 -8.77 -26.17
C ILE A 461 26.66 -7.75 -26.92
N ASP A 462 27.25 -7.13 -27.96
CA ASP A 462 26.55 -6.17 -28.81
C ASP A 462 25.70 -6.92 -29.84
N LYS A 463 26.35 -7.68 -30.72
CA LYS A 463 25.67 -8.46 -31.77
C LYS A 463 26.55 -9.54 -32.39
N PHE A 464 25.88 -10.47 -33.06
CA PHE A 464 26.48 -11.39 -34.02
C PHE A 464 26.37 -10.81 -35.44
N ILE A 465 27.47 -10.85 -36.21
CA ILE A 465 27.53 -10.34 -37.58
C ILE A 465 28.03 -11.48 -38.49
N GLY A 466 27.12 -12.25 -39.06
CA GLY A 466 27.50 -13.47 -39.80
C GLY A 466 28.09 -14.50 -38.83
N ASP A 467 29.37 -14.84 -39.01
CA ASP A 467 30.18 -15.68 -38.11
C ASP A 467 30.92 -14.88 -37.02
N ALA A 468 30.86 -13.55 -37.08
CA ALA A 468 31.57 -12.69 -36.16
C ALA A 468 30.79 -12.39 -34.86
N ILE A 469 31.52 -12.23 -33.76
CA ILE A 469 31.01 -11.77 -32.46
C ILE A 469 31.59 -10.38 -32.20
N MET A 470 30.72 -9.40 -31.97
CA MET A 470 31.09 -8.08 -31.49
C MET A 470 30.60 -7.90 -30.05
N ALA A 471 31.48 -7.39 -29.20
CA ALA A 471 31.14 -7.08 -27.83
C ALA A 471 32.06 -5.97 -27.27
N PHE A 472 31.76 -5.41 -26.09
CA PHE A 472 32.60 -4.36 -25.45
C PHE A 472 32.52 -4.27 -23.92
N TRP A 473 33.66 -3.97 -23.27
CA TRP A 473 33.82 -3.88 -21.82
C TRP A 473 33.74 -2.42 -21.36
N ASN A 474 33.61 -2.22 -20.06
CA ASN A 474 33.46 -0.90 -19.41
C ASN A 474 32.10 -0.22 -19.64
N ALA A 475 31.13 -0.90 -20.26
CA ALA A 475 29.75 -0.43 -20.31
C ALA A 475 28.80 -1.63 -20.29
N PRO A 476 27.61 -1.53 -19.65
CA PRO A 476 27.03 -0.33 -19.03
C PRO A 476 27.62 0.06 -17.67
N LEU A 477 28.26 -0.87 -16.97
CA LEU A 477 28.97 -0.59 -15.71
C LEU A 477 30.44 -0.26 -15.96
N GLU A 478 30.98 0.65 -15.15
CA GLU A 478 32.41 0.97 -15.18
C GLU A 478 33.22 -0.16 -14.57
N ASN A 479 34.34 -0.46 -15.22
CA ASN A 479 35.27 -1.49 -14.82
C ASN A 479 36.66 -1.08 -15.30
N ILE A 480 37.54 -0.74 -14.36
CA ILE A 480 38.88 -0.23 -14.67
C ILE A 480 39.80 -1.26 -15.33
N ASP A 481 39.53 -2.55 -15.13
CA ASP A 481 40.34 -3.66 -15.68
C ASP A 481 39.81 -4.14 -17.04
N HIS A 482 38.95 -3.36 -17.70
CA HIS A 482 38.27 -3.73 -18.94
C HIS A 482 39.19 -4.26 -20.05
N ALA A 483 40.34 -3.62 -20.27
CA ALA A 483 41.31 -4.05 -21.28
C ALA A 483 41.95 -5.41 -20.92
N THR A 484 42.26 -5.62 -19.64
CA THR A 484 42.85 -6.87 -19.15
C THR A 484 41.86 -8.01 -19.30
N LEU A 485 40.61 -7.81 -18.84
CA LEU A 485 39.53 -8.80 -18.96
C LEU A 485 39.26 -9.18 -20.41
N ALA A 486 39.36 -8.23 -21.35
CA ALA A 486 39.24 -8.50 -22.77
C ALA A 486 40.29 -9.48 -23.29
N CYS A 487 41.54 -9.25 -22.90
CA CYS A 487 42.67 -10.08 -23.28
C CYS A 487 42.58 -11.47 -22.65
N GLU A 488 42.15 -11.56 -21.39
CA GLU A 488 41.89 -12.85 -20.74
C GLU A 488 40.80 -13.64 -21.47
N ALA A 489 39.66 -13.00 -21.76
CA ALA A 489 38.55 -13.63 -22.46
C ALA A 489 38.99 -14.20 -23.82
N ALA A 490 39.76 -13.44 -24.59
CA ALA A 490 40.29 -13.87 -25.87
C ALA A 490 41.19 -15.11 -25.76
N LEU A 491 42.08 -15.15 -24.78
CA LEU A 491 42.95 -16.31 -24.56
C LEU A 491 42.16 -17.54 -24.07
N PHE A 492 41.15 -17.34 -23.22
CA PHE A 492 40.26 -18.44 -22.80
C PHE A 492 39.43 -18.98 -23.97
N GLN A 493 38.92 -18.12 -24.86
CA GLN A 493 38.22 -18.53 -26.07
C GLN A 493 39.12 -19.32 -27.02
N ARG A 494 40.37 -18.88 -27.22
CA ARG A 494 41.35 -19.64 -27.99
C ARG A 494 41.54 -21.05 -27.45
N LYS A 495 41.62 -21.20 -26.12
CA LYS A 495 41.71 -22.52 -25.45
C LYS A 495 40.41 -23.32 -25.57
N ALA A 496 39.26 -22.66 -25.50
CA ALA A 496 37.95 -23.30 -25.61
C ALA A 496 37.60 -23.73 -27.05
N LEU A 497 38.28 -23.19 -28.06
CA LEU A 497 38.10 -23.60 -29.45
C LEU A 497 38.35 -25.09 -29.65
N GLU A 498 39.26 -25.70 -28.87
CA GLU A 498 39.46 -27.15 -28.86
C GLU A 498 38.20 -27.93 -28.46
N LYS A 499 37.39 -27.38 -27.56
CA LYS A 499 36.09 -27.97 -27.19
C LYS A 499 35.10 -27.88 -28.34
N VAL A 500 35.08 -26.75 -29.05
CA VAL A 500 34.23 -26.56 -30.25
C VAL A 500 34.64 -27.57 -31.32
N ARG A 501 35.94 -27.68 -31.63
CA ARG A 501 36.52 -28.68 -32.54
C ARG A 501 36.12 -30.11 -32.17
N ALA A 502 36.19 -30.45 -30.88
CA ALA A 502 35.77 -31.78 -30.40
C ALA A 502 34.27 -32.04 -30.60
N LYS A 503 33.41 -31.05 -30.34
CA LYS A 503 31.94 -31.17 -30.45
C LYS A 503 31.46 -31.30 -31.90
N VAL A 504 32.16 -30.69 -32.85
CA VAL A 504 31.81 -30.70 -34.29
C VAL A 504 32.59 -31.73 -35.10
N LYS A 505 33.44 -32.54 -34.45
CA LYS A 505 34.28 -33.56 -35.09
C LYS A 505 33.50 -34.55 -35.96
N THR A 506 32.24 -34.83 -35.63
CA THR A 506 31.37 -35.70 -36.44
C THR A 506 31.08 -35.15 -37.83
N LEU A 507 31.34 -33.86 -38.07
CA LEU A 507 31.16 -33.17 -39.35
C LEU A 507 32.45 -33.11 -40.18
N TRP A 508 33.59 -33.63 -39.66
CA TRP A 508 34.89 -33.68 -40.35
C TRP A 508 35.44 -32.32 -40.81
N VAL A 509 35.11 -31.26 -40.08
CA VAL A 509 35.55 -29.87 -40.35
C VAL A 509 36.37 -29.27 -39.21
N GLU A 510 36.75 -30.07 -38.21
CA GLU A 510 37.44 -29.59 -37.01
C GLU A 510 38.78 -28.89 -37.33
N SER A 511 39.48 -29.32 -38.39
CA SER A 511 40.74 -28.73 -38.86
C SER A 511 40.55 -27.38 -39.56
N LEU A 512 39.33 -27.06 -39.97
CA LEU A 512 38.97 -25.82 -40.64
C LEU A 512 38.43 -24.76 -39.67
N ILE A 513 38.15 -25.14 -38.43
CA ILE A 513 37.64 -24.23 -37.40
C ILE A 513 38.82 -23.59 -36.71
N ASP A 514 39.10 -22.37 -37.10
CA ASP A 514 40.02 -21.48 -36.40
C ASP A 514 39.36 -20.12 -36.19
N MET A 515 39.83 -19.34 -35.23
CA MET A 515 39.25 -18.03 -34.92
C MET A 515 40.31 -16.95 -35.00
N ARG A 516 39.89 -15.77 -35.46
CA ARG A 516 40.73 -14.57 -35.40
C ARG A 516 40.04 -13.55 -34.51
N ILE A 517 40.81 -12.96 -33.62
CA ILE A 517 40.35 -12.01 -32.62
C ILE A 517 41.13 -10.73 -32.77
N TRP A 518 40.44 -9.61 -32.64
CA TRP A 518 41.07 -8.32 -32.55
C TRP A 518 40.45 -7.45 -31.45
N ILE A 519 41.29 -6.75 -30.68
CA ILE A 519 40.89 -5.99 -29.49
C ILE A 519 41.44 -4.55 -29.52
N ASN A 520 40.59 -3.57 -29.23
CA ASN A 520 40.99 -2.18 -29.09
C ASN A 520 40.26 -1.41 -28.02
N THR A 521 41.01 -0.52 -27.40
CA THR A 521 40.54 0.30 -26.31
C THR A 521 40.56 1.76 -26.73
N TRP A 522 39.39 2.40 -26.76
CA TRP A 522 39.26 3.82 -27.08
C TRP A 522 37.87 4.35 -26.72
N LYS A 523 37.70 5.68 -26.74
CA LYS A 523 36.42 6.36 -26.51
C LYS A 523 35.39 5.99 -27.58
N ALA A 524 34.22 5.53 -27.16
CA ALA A 524 33.07 5.26 -28.03
C ALA A 524 31.82 5.92 -27.44
N THR A 525 30.86 6.21 -28.31
CA THR A 525 29.53 6.63 -27.91
C THR A 525 28.68 5.39 -27.73
N ILE A 526 28.26 5.13 -26.50
CA ILE A 526 27.30 4.07 -26.20
C ILE A 526 25.91 4.63 -26.49
N TRP A 527 25.18 3.94 -27.36
CA TRP A 527 23.83 4.31 -27.74
C TRP A 527 22.81 3.34 -27.17
N ASN A 528 21.67 3.91 -26.80
CA ASN A 528 20.55 3.20 -26.22
C ASN A 528 19.30 3.52 -27.05
N PHE A 529 19.02 2.74 -28.11
CA PHE A 529 17.87 2.95 -29.01
C PHE A 529 16.61 2.21 -28.55
N TRP A 530 15.61 2.98 -28.11
CA TRP A 530 14.34 2.45 -27.60
C TRP A 530 13.26 2.66 -28.66
N SER A 531 12.79 1.58 -29.27
CA SER A 531 11.51 1.59 -29.98
C SER A 531 10.54 0.64 -29.29
N SER A 532 9.24 0.77 -29.58
CA SER A 532 8.22 -0.14 -29.04
C SER A 532 8.43 -1.61 -29.46
N HIS A 533 9.28 -1.89 -30.44
CA HIS A 533 9.45 -3.22 -31.05
C HIS A 533 10.90 -3.73 -31.05
N ARG A 534 11.90 -2.85 -30.90
CA ARG A 534 13.33 -3.19 -31.00
C ARG A 534 14.15 -2.35 -30.01
N TYR A 535 15.03 -3.04 -29.31
CA TYR A 535 16.01 -2.46 -28.39
C TYR A 535 17.39 -2.79 -28.95
N ASP A 536 18.21 -1.76 -29.16
CA ASP A 536 19.61 -1.93 -29.56
C ASP A 536 20.49 -1.11 -28.59
N TYR A 537 21.33 -1.82 -27.83
CA TYR A 537 22.37 -1.24 -26.97
C TYR A 537 23.73 -1.54 -27.62
N THR A 538 24.36 -0.53 -28.20
CA THR A 538 25.50 -0.73 -29.11
C THR A 538 26.53 0.36 -28.94
N ALA A 539 27.79 0.05 -29.21
CA ALA A 539 28.85 1.04 -29.27
C ALA A 539 28.97 1.60 -30.69
N LEU A 540 29.08 2.92 -30.81
CA LEU A 540 29.32 3.63 -32.07
C LEU A 540 30.56 4.52 -31.96
N GLY A 541 31.19 4.79 -33.10
CA GLY A 541 32.29 5.75 -33.21
C GLY A 541 33.55 5.15 -33.81
N ASP A 542 34.60 5.97 -33.85
CA ASP A 542 35.88 5.62 -34.49
C ASP A 542 36.53 4.36 -33.93
N THR A 543 36.29 4.03 -32.66
CA THR A 543 36.75 2.79 -32.01
C THR A 543 36.24 1.54 -32.72
N VAL A 544 34.94 1.52 -33.04
CA VAL A 544 34.28 0.39 -33.69
C VAL A 544 34.64 0.33 -35.18
N ASN A 545 34.78 1.49 -35.82
CA ASN A 545 35.24 1.58 -37.21
C ASN A 545 36.70 1.18 -37.39
N LEU A 546 37.56 1.53 -36.43
CA LEU A 546 38.93 1.05 -36.40
C LEU A 546 38.94 -0.45 -36.19
N ALA A 547 38.08 -0.96 -35.31
CA ALA A 547 37.99 -2.39 -35.04
C ALA A 547 37.64 -3.25 -36.24
N SER A 548 36.58 -2.90 -36.96
CA SER A 548 36.18 -3.61 -38.17
C SER A 548 37.25 -3.57 -39.27
N ARG A 549 38.06 -2.51 -39.34
CA ARG A 549 39.16 -2.42 -40.32
C ARG A 549 40.34 -3.32 -39.99
N LEU A 550 40.56 -3.56 -38.70
CA LEU A 550 41.68 -4.35 -38.21
C LEU A 550 41.36 -5.87 -38.25
N GLU A 551 40.12 -6.25 -38.57
CA GLU A 551 39.68 -7.62 -38.91
C GLU A 551 40.61 -8.30 -39.94
N SER A 552 40.98 -7.57 -40.99
CA SER A 552 41.81 -8.10 -42.08
C SER A 552 43.28 -8.34 -41.70
N ILE A 553 43.76 -7.80 -40.58
CA ILE A 553 45.18 -7.82 -40.22
C ILE A 553 45.64 -9.19 -39.78
N ASN A 554 44.83 -9.87 -38.98
CA ASN A 554 45.11 -11.26 -38.59
C ASN A 554 45.37 -12.12 -39.83
N LYS A 555 44.58 -11.92 -40.91
CA LYS A 555 44.77 -12.61 -42.19
C LYS A 555 46.08 -12.22 -42.89
N GLN A 556 46.48 -10.95 -42.83
CA GLN A 556 47.67 -10.44 -43.52
C GLN A 556 48.97 -10.93 -42.87
N TYR A 557 49.02 -10.95 -41.53
CA TYR A 557 50.18 -11.42 -40.78
C TYR A 557 50.12 -12.90 -40.41
N GLY A 558 48.96 -13.54 -40.60
CA GLY A 558 48.72 -14.94 -40.24
C GLY A 558 48.77 -15.16 -38.73
N THR A 559 48.27 -14.19 -37.96
CA THR A 559 48.09 -14.25 -36.51
C THR A 559 46.63 -14.53 -36.17
N ASN A 560 46.37 -15.00 -34.95
CA ASN A 560 45.02 -15.29 -34.48
C ASN A 560 44.47 -14.24 -33.51
N LEU A 561 45.33 -13.48 -32.84
CA LEU A 561 44.89 -12.56 -31.79
C LEU A 561 45.78 -11.32 -31.78
N ILE A 562 45.19 -10.19 -32.19
CA ILE A 562 45.88 -8.89 -32.20
C ILE A 562 45.21 -7.93 -31.23
N ILE A 563 46.03 -7.14 -30.55
CA ILE A 563 45.60 -6.01 -29.73
C ILE A 563 46.22 -4.72 -30.29
N SER A 564 45.47 -3.61 -30.19
CA SER A 564 45.98 -2.28 -30.52
C SER A 564 47.00 -1.77 -29.49
N GLU A 565 47.79 -0.77 -29.89
CA GLU A 565 48.68 -0.03 -28.98
C GLU A 565 47.96 0.51 -27.73
N THR A 566 46.73 0.98 -27.88
CA THR A 566 45.96 1.53 -26.76
C THR A 566 45.51 0.46 -25.78
N THR A 567 45.12 -0.73 -26.26
CA THR A 567 44.87 -1.88 -25.39
C THR A 567 46.16 -2.32 -24.70
N PHE A 568 47.26 -2.43 -25.45
CA PHE A 568 48.57 -2.79 -24.90
C PHE A 568 49.05 -1.84 -23.79
N ALA A 569 48.69 -0.55 -23.88
CA ALA A 569 49.03 0.45 -22.87
C ALA A 569 48.26 0.27 -21.55
N GLN A 570 47.05 -0.29 -21.59
CA GLN A 570 46.14 -0.38 -20.44
C GLN A 570 46.12 -1.74 -19.75
N ILE A 571 46.65 -2.79 -20.39
CA ILE A 571 46.71 -4.12 -19.77
C ILE A 571 47.86 -4.26 -18.78
N ASN A 572 47.69 -5.16 -17.81
CA ASN A 572 48.80 -5.62 -16.99
C ASN A 572 49.70 -6.59 -17.78
N LYS A 573 50.81 -6.06 -18.29
CA LYS A 573 51.77 -6.79 -19.16
C LYS A 573 52.42 -7.99 -18.48
N ASP A 574 52.44 -8.03 -17.14
CA ASP A 574 53.00 -9.17 -16.41
C ASP A 574 52.12 -10.43 -16.48
N ASN A 575 50.88 -10.31 -16.95
CA ASN A 575 49.96 -11.44 -17.07
C ASN A 575 50.06 -12.14 -18.43
N PHE A 576 50.76 -11.56 -19.42
CA PHE A 576 50.66 -11.97 -20.82
C PHE A 576 52.01 -12.09 -21.52
N ILE A 577 52.09 -13.00 -22.49
CA ILE A 577 53.18 -13.11 -23.46
C ILE A 577 52.72 -12.36 -24.72
N ILE A 578 53.45 -11.30 -25.08
CA ILE A 578 53.05 -10.37 -26.14
C ILE A 578 54.26 -10.03 -26.98
N ARG A 579 54.05 -9.86 -28.29
CA ARG A 579 55.05 -9.28 -29.20
C ARG A 579 54.48 -8.16 -30.04
N GLU A 580 55.33 -7.19 -30.37
CA GLU A 580 55.01 -6.21 -31.39
C GLU A 580 55.10 -6.87 -32.76
N ILE A 581 54.06 -6.75 -33.59
CA ILE A 581 54.01 -7.35 -34.93
C ILE A 581 54.48 -6.35 -35.97
N ASP A 582 53.85 -5.17 -36.02
CA ASP A 582 54.21 -4.12 -36.96
C ASP A 582 53.64 -2.76 -36.53
N GLU A 583 54.04 -1.72 -37.24
CA GLU A 583 53.43 -0.41 -37.24
C GLU A 583 52.77 -0.16 -38.60
N ILE A 584 51.45 0.05 -38.57
CA ILE A 584 50.62 0.03 -39.78
C ILE A 584 49.90 1.35 -39.97
N ALA A 585 49.77 1.78 -41.22
CA ALA A 585 48.91 2.90 -41.58
C ALA A 585 47.51 2.38 -41.92
N VAL A 586 46.51 2.88 -41.21
CA VAL A 586 45.09 2.63 -41.52
C VAL A 586 44.55 3.83 -42.29
N LYS A 587 43.83 3.59 -43.39
CA LYS A 587 43.15 4.64 -44.18
C LYS A 587 42.38 5.56 -43.23
N TRP A 588 42.59 6.88 -43.33
CA TRP A 588 41.98 7.96 -42.50
C TRP A 588 42.61 8.27 -41.14
N LYS A 589 43.70 7.61 -40.73
CA LYS A 589 44.53 8.08 -39.59
C LYS A 589 45.85 8.64 -40.13
N GLU A 590 46.18 9.87 -39.76
CA GLU A 590 47.46 10.50 -40.13
C GLU A 590 48.66 9.81 -39.45
N LYS A 591 48.44 9.27 -38.24
CA LYS A 591 49.48 8.56 -37.48
C LYS A 591 49.34 7.04 -37.63
N PRO A 592 50.43 6.34 -37.96
CA PRO A 592 50.51 4.88 -37.87
C PRO A 592 50.17 4.38 -36.47
N ILE A 593 49.69 3.14 -36.38
CA ILE A 593 49.32 2.50 -35.12
C ILE A 593 50.14 1.22 -34.99
N LYS A 594 50.72 1.00 -33.81
CA LYS A 594 51.37 -0.27 -33.49
C LYS A 594 50.34 -1.34 -33.18
N ILE A 595 50.59 -2.54 -33.69
CA ILE A 595 49.80 -3.72 -33.42
C ILE A 595 50.66 -4.77 -32.71
N TYR A 596 50.05 -5.44 -31.75
CA TYR A 596 50.71 -6.44 -30.94
C TYR A 596 49.95 -7.76 -31.07
N GLU A 597 50.67 -8.87 -31.12
CA GLU A 597 50.07 -10.19 -30.99
C GLU A 597 50.12 -10.61 -29.52
N LEU A 598 48.96 -11.01 -29.01
CA LEU A 598 48.80 -11.57 -27.67
C LEU A 598 48.83 -13.09 -27.79
N ILE A 599 49.91 -13.72 -27.31
CA ILE A 599 50.26 -15.11 -27.59
C ILE A 599 49.61 -16.04 -26.56
N ASP A 600 49.91 -15.87 -25.28
CA ASP A 600 49.34 -16.66 -24.18
C ASP A 600 49.43 -15.90 -22.87
N PHE A 601 48.95 -16.53 -21.79
CA PHE A 601 49.20 -16.09 -20.43
C PHE A 601 50.68 -16.30 -20.07
N LYS A 602 51.27 -15.31 -19.40
CA LYS A 602 52.60 -15.46 -18.81
C LYS A 602 52.49 -16.43 -17.64
N THR A 603 53.03 -17.63 -17.82
CA THR A 603 53.24 -18.55 -16.68
C THR A 603 54.57 -18.22 -16.00
N ASN A 604 54.80 -18.72 -14.78
CA ASN A 604 56.05 -18.49 -14.05
C ASN A 604 57.32 -19.00 -14.77
N LYS A 605 57.20 -19.69 -15.92
CA LYS A 605 58.32 -20.14 -16.76
C LYS A 605 57.99 -19.95 -18.24
N ILE A 606 58.45 -18.86 -18.85
CA ILE A 606 58.59 -18.77 -20.31
C ILE A 606 59.74 -19.70 -20.71
N ASP A 607 59.57 -20.55 -21.72
CA ASP A 607 60.65 -21.39 -22.23
C ASP A 607 61.77 -20.50 -22.80
N LYS A 608 63.03 -20.87 -22.59
CA LYS A 608 64.18 -20.12 -23.14
C LYS A 608 64.08 -19.95 -24.65
N LYS A 609 63.55 -20.96 -25.36
CA LYS A 609 63.33 -20.91 -26.80
C LYS A 609 62.29 -19.88 -27.21
N GLU A 610 61.21 -19.74 -26.44
CA GLU A 610 60.14 -18.79 -26.72
C GLU A 610 60.63 -17.35 -26.47
N GLN A 611 61.37 -17.14 -25.37
CA GLN A 611 62.01 -15.85 -25.09
C GLN A 611 63.03 -15.47 -26.19
N GLU A 612 63.87 -16.41 -26.62
CA GLU A 612 64.83 -16.21 -27.71
C GLU A 612 64.14 -15.86 -29.03
N LEU A 613 62.99 -16.48 -29.33
CA LEU A 613 62.19 -16.15 -30.51
C LEU A 613 61.68 -14.71 -30.46
N LEU A 614 61.12 -14.28 -29.33
CA LEU A 614 60.60 -12.93 -29.13
C LEU A 614 61.70 -11.87 -29.25
N ASP A 615 62.85 -12.12 -28.65
CA ASP A 615 64.00 -11.21 -28.70
C ASP A 615 64.59 -11.12 -30.12
N ASN A 616 64.71 -12.25 -30.82
CA ASN A 616 65.11 -12.27 -32.23
C ASN A 616 64.12 -11.52 -33.12
N TYR A 617 62.81 -11.69 -32.90
CA TYR A 617 61.79 -10.98 -33.68
C TYR A 617 61.90 -9.47 -33.50
N LYS A 618 62.10 -9.03 -32.25
CA LYS A 618 62.30 -7.62 -31.91
C LYS A 618 63.56 -7.04 -32.57
N GLU A 619 64.67 -7.78 -32.59
CA GLU A 619 65.89 -7.34 -33.28
C GLU A 619 65.69 -7.27 -34.81
N ALA A 620 64.99 -8.25 -35.39
CA ALA A 620 64.68 -8.29 -36.81
C ALA A 620 63.81 -7.09 -37.22
N LEU A 621 62.77 -6.78 -36.44
CA LEU A 621 61.88 -5.64 -36.68
C LEU A 621 62.61 -4.31 -36.55
N ALA A 622 63.51 -4.16 -35.57
CA ALA A 622 64.36 -2.98 -35.44
C ALA A 622 65.30 -2.80 -36.64
N SER A 623 65.92 -3.90 -37.12
CA SER A 623 66.79 -3.89 -38.29
C SER A 623 66.01 -3.55 -39.58
N TYR A 624 64.77 -4.06 -39.70
CA TYR A 624 63.86 -3.76 -40.80
C TYR A 624 63.53 -2.25 -40.87
N ARG A 625 63.17 -1.64 -39.73
CA ARG A 625 62.88 -0.20 -39.64
C ARG A 625 64.11 0.67 -39.85
N ALA A 626 65.30 0.17 -39.50
CA ALA A 626 66.58 0.82 -39.81
C ALA A 626 67.01 0.66 -41.29
N GLN A 627 66.18 0.04 -42.14
CA GLN A 627 66.44 -0.23 -43.56
C GLN A 627 67.61 -1.19 -43.82
N ASP A 628 68.07 -1.93 -42.81
CA ASP A 628 69.02 -3.03 -42.97
C ASP A 628 68.26 -4.34 -43.30
N PHE A 629 67.67 -4.36 -44.49
CA PHE A 629 66.82 -5.47 -44.95
C PHE A 629 67.57 -6.80 -45.05
N LYS A 630 68.88 -6.77 -45.32
CA LYS A 630 69.72 -7.99 -45.38
C LYS A 630 69.88 -8.60 -43.99
N LYS A 631 70.16 -7.77 -42.97
CA LYS A 631 70.25 -8.23 -41.58
C LYS A 631 68.88 -8.70 -41.08
N ALA A 632 67.83 -7.91 -41.29
CA ALA A 632 66.47 -8.25 -40.87
C ALA A 632 66.02 -9.60 -41.44
N ARG A 633 66.17 -9.81 -42.76
CA ARG A 633 65.84 -11.07 -43.44
C ARG A 633 66.55 -12.27 -42.82
N LYS A 634 67.85 -12.16 -42.55
CA LYS A 634 68.66 -13.23 -41.96
C LYS A 634 68.21 -13.59 -40.54
N ILE A 635 67.71 -12.62 -39.76
CA ILE A 635 67.18 -12.88 -38.42
C ILE A 635 65.79 -13.52 -38.51
N PHE A 636 64.90 -13.02 -39.37
CA PHE A 636 63.57 -13.61 -39.58
C PHE A 636 63.62 -15.07 -40.07
N GLU A 637 64.61 -15.43 -40.89
CA GLU A 637 64.82 -16.83 -41.33
C GLU A 637 65.12 -17.80 -40.17
N LYS A 638 65.64 -17.31 -39.04
CA LYS A 638 65.89 -18.15 -37.85
C LYS A 638 64.62 -18.43 -37.05
N ILE A 639 63.58 -17.62 -37.22
CA ILE A 639 62.30 -17.71 -36.49
C ILE A 639 61.30 -18.57 -37.27
N TRP A 640 61.17 -18.31 -38.57
CA TRP A 640 60.32 -19.07 -39.52
C TRP A 640 58.86 -19.28 -39.09
N ASP A 641 58.22 -18.27 -38.52
CA ASP A 641 56.78 -18.26 -38.25
C ASP A 641 56.00 -17.39 -39.26
N THR A 642 54.66 -17.44 -39.23
CA THR A 642 53.83 -16.78 -40.25
C THR A 642 54.11 -15.27 -40.40
N PRO A 643 54.22 -14.50 -39.30
CA PRO A 643 54.63 -13.09 -39.40
C PRO A 643 56.05 -12.92 -39.96
N SER A 644 57.02 -13.74 -39.53
CA SER A 644 58.40 -13.64 -40.04
C SER A 644 58.49 -13.92 -41.53
N LEU A 645 57.71 -14.87 -42.05
CA LEU A 645 57.64 -15.16 -43.49
C LEU A 645 57.16 -13.94 -44.30
N LYS A 646 56.19 -13.19 -43.77
CA LYS A 646 55.72 -11.95 -44.37
C LYS A 646 56.80 -10.87 -44.39
N PHE A 647 57.58 -10.75 -43.32
CA PHE A 647 58.71 -9.82 -43.30
C PHE A 647 59.87 -10.26 -44.19
N ILE A 648 60.13 -11.56 -44.36
CA ILE A 648 61.11 -12.07 -45.33
C ILE A 648 60.69 -11.67 -46.75
N GLU A 649 59.44 -11.91 -47.12
CA GLU A 649 58.88 -11.50 -48.42
C GLU A 649 59.05 -10.00 -48.66
N ARG A 650 58.73 -9.17 -47.65
CA ARG A 650 58.93 -7.71 -47.71
C ARG A 650 60.40 -7.33 -47.84
N CYS A 651 61.30 -7.94 -47.06
CA CYS A 651 62.73 -7.68 -47.15
C CYS A 651 63.27 -8.03 -48.53
N ASP A 652 62.87 -9.18 -49.10
CA ASP A 652 63.26 -9.59 -50.45
C ASP A 652 62.80 -8.60 -51.51
N ASN A 653 61.59 -8.03 -51.35
CA ASN A 653 61.11 -6.97 -52.22
C ASN A 653 61.91 -5.68 -52.05
N PHE A 654 62.15 -5.21 -50.81
CA PHE A 654 62.88 -3.97 -50.56
C PHE A 654 64.38 -4.05 -50.89
N ILE A 655 64.97 -5.25 -50.88
CA ILE A 655 66.34 -5.47 -51.38
C ILE A 655 66.41 -5.27 -52.90
N LYS A 656 65.36 -5.67 -53.64
CA LYS A 656 65.26 -5.49 -55.10
C LYS A 656 64.80 -4.08 -55.48
N ASN A 657 63.87 -3.52 -54.71
CA ASN A 657 63.21 -2.24 -54.92
C ASN A 657 63.27 -1.42 -53.63
N PRO A 658 64.36 -0.65 -53.40
CA PRO A 658 64.51 0.14 -52.18
C PRO A 658 63.35 1.10 -51.96
N PRO A 659 62.92 1.34 -50.70
CA PRO A 659 61.85 2.28 -50.42
C PRO A 659 62.25 3.72 -50.78
N GLU A 660 61.25 4.59 -50.99
CA GLU A 660 61.49 6.00 -51.32
C GLU A 660 62.30 6.73 -50.24
N LYS A 661 63.05 7.78 -50.65
CA LYS A 661 63.81 8.61 -49.71
C LYS A 661 62.85 9.23 -48.68
N GLY A 662 63.07 8.94 -47.40
CA GLY A 662 62.23 9.42 -46.30
C GLY A 662 61.16 8.42 -45.84
N TRP A 663 61.23 7.15 -46.26
CA TRP A 663 60.35 6.12 -45.74
C TRP A 663 60.42 6.03 -44.20
N ASP A 664 59.26 6.07 -43.58
CA ASP A 664 59.03 6.17 -42.14
C ASP A 664 59.03 4.80 -41.43
N GLY A 665 59.40 3.74 -42.12
CA GLY A 665 59.42 2.38 -41.57
C GLY A 665 58.04 1.72 -41.47
N VAL A 666 57.00 2.39 -41.98
CA VAL A 666 55.59 1.96 -41.87
C VAL A 666 55.16 1.27 -43.15
N TYR A 667 54.58 0.08 -43.00
CA TYR A 667 53.97 -0.63 -44.11
C TYR A 667 52.55 -0.09 -44.35
N ARG A 668 52.33 0.48 -45.54
CA ARG A 668 51.03 1.03 -45.95
C ARG A 668 50.29 -0.02 -46.78
N PHE A 669 49.18 -0.53 -46.25
CA PHE A 669 48.35 -1.45 -46.99
C PHE A 669 47.50 -0.69 -48.03
N ASN A 670 47.58 -1.11 -49.29
CA ASN A 670 46.59 -0.76 -50.30
C ASN A 670 45.32 -1.58 -50.05
N VAL A 671 44.59 -1.27 -48.98
CA VAL A 671 43.27 -1.86 -48.75
C VAL A 671 42.29 -1.15 -49.68
N LYS A 672 41.65 -1.90 -50.57
CA LYS A 672 40.53 -1.38 -51.39
C LYS A 672 39.39 -0.94 -50.49
#